data_AF-A0A1E3BLN5-F1
#
_entry.id   AF-A0A1E3BLN5-F1
#
_cell.length_a   1.000
_cell.length_b   1.000
_cell.length_c   1.000
_cell.angle_alpha   90.00
_cell.angle_beta   90.00
_cell.angle_gamma   90.00
#
_symmetry.space_group_name_H-M   'P 1'
#
loop_
_entity.id
_entity.type
_entity.pdbx_description
1 polymer ?
#
loop_
_entity_poly.entity_id
_entity_poly.type
_entity_poly.pdbx_seq_one_letter_code
_entity_poly.pdbx_strand_id
1 'polypeptide(L)'
;MPLIMDHGINVDDLFGESGSLELGLSPTAPKGLAQRLDEMRLLGCCQKIAWSRLGCIAYISRDGLTVNVRYLHCQPSDGRWCLSEDTPLFPVTEAHGSHPLVHICWNESGSELAVVDSSGRVSIYSISIALNSIAGQRQAAFDPDDEINQVVGMTWLNTQRSVHAFLQAAKVNGRWAYSPFRRRPIGPFHPANKAALVCVTRSGLIKLLYQNPDSRWAEISAELKNTSYSDRLLTHASLVATQAGIIVTTHSVCQKICVYRVHVSWNPPQWDPSTPKQSNLFPVPSFRFAHGNVETPSGIWNTYRNTGENEEAPSSTNSIYALMHLEIIPGAVDNPAGSTANPWILAVYSNPLAATPDHTGQNGSASIIVRWQLEAASQNLHPKFDEVVSKKNHNAQVKPKMELCRLEDIHFDKYVISVDQAEYGTVLAITYDDSSITFYDPKTMAVFNGTDDNSTVTCLTQAGFHSPPEVSGLQISFSPSACAAVMLDSEGQTQLRLMEHSYGAENSLFDESKFSAAIAALTLAFCRGCGSDINTDDILMLVMRQLSSEAQTAFLNEVYRALPINCNFTVDQDKLMNHPYIPRCLSLQAALGFRDRYKPRIFTSAVPWAILHLRHGAVLFAYFFQYIKGIQTDPHDSGVLRMVLGNTRWVLDFSQYILNEVFDLADEFESVLSDQEAFTQKLKTTTSLPLIILLSSMSRTFLRFICRGLRGVHSGYNPSAANLVGDSRIYYSETCHLLDTSPVRIDVYEKFLAGVDSAVRHAYHGAGFGDTERPGPEKELLVNARIPPVLMNAVSAIFRSVVPAVRGEVDRLTIYLGDYTWLGVGDDKRTEVYRRTRDVDILKKIPLRAVVADIGSGANNTSTATSTATNDNNKTGAGQRIRRCIRCCEVSSDTHPPRSLPAFQMIARLGLLRSCICGGMWALEARSPAGQLDGSPAPGSGLQTELRTPGLIQGS
;
A
#
# COMPACT_ATOMS: atom_id res chain seq x y z
N MET A 1 -59.35 42.46 53.97
CA MET A 1 -59.87 41.18 54.49
C MET A 1 -60.56 40.48 53.33
N PRO A 2 -60.70 39.15 53.24
CA PRO A 2 -59.90 37.98 53.64
C PRO A 2 -59.76 36.99 52.43
N LEU A 3 -59.36 35.71 52.66
CA LEU A 3 -59.59 34.48 51.83
C LEU A 3 -58.82 34.35 50.47
N ILE A 4 -57.96 33.33 50.28
CA ILE A 4 -58.24 31.99 49.68
C ILE A 4 -58.53 32.11 48.16
N MET A 5 -58.00 31.33 47.19
CA MET A 5 -57.31 30.04 47.11
C MET A 5 -56.72 29.88 45.68
N ASP A 6 -55.81 28.90 45.55
CA ASP A 6 -55.58 28.01 44.39
C ASP A 6 -55.00 28.56 43.08
N HIS A 7 -53.80 28.04 42.71
CA HIS A 7 -53.67 27.05 41.63
C HIS A 7 -52.22 26.53 41.47
N GLY A 8 -52.03 25.25 41.83
CA GLY A 8 -51.09 24.26 41.25
C GLY A 8 -49.62 24.64 41.02
N ILE A 9 -48.75 24.26 41.96
CA ILE A 9 -47.28 24.19 41.76
C ILE A 9 -46.95 22.85 41.09
N ASN A 10 -46.36 22.92 39.89
CA ASN A 10 -45.78 21.79 39.16
C ASN A 10 -44.39 21.45 39.74
N VAL A 11 -44.09 20.16 39.84
CA VAL A 11 -43.01 19.56 40.63
C VAL A 11 -41.66 19.51 39.89
N ASP A 12 -41.42 20.45 38.96
CA ASP A 12 -40.26 20.46 38.06
C ASP A 12 -39.11 21.39 38.49
N ASP A 13 -39.20 22.06 39.65
CA ASP A 13 -38.24 23.12 40.03
C ASP A 13 -37.34 22.76 41.24
N LEU A 14 -37.18 21.46 41.54
CA LEU A 14 -36.29 20.98 42.63
C LEU A 14 -35.03 20.23 42.16
N PHE A 15 -34.84 20.05 40.85
CA PHE A 15 -33.62 19.47 40.26
C PHE A 15 -33.09 20.38 39.15
N GLY A 16 -32.50 21.50 39.58
CA GLY A 16 -31.67 22.34 38.71
C GLY A 16 -30.38 21.62 38.32
N GLU A 17 -30.12 21.61 37.02
CA GLU A 17 -28.88 21.25 36.31
C GLU A 17 -28.40 19.79 36.41
N SER A 18 -28.53 19.07 35.29
CA SER A 18 -27.86 17.79 35.01
C SER A 18 -26.35 17.98 34.80
N GLY A 19 -25.66 18.51 35.80
CA GLY A 19 -24.23 18.28 35.98
C GLY A 19 -24.05 16.85 36.47
N SER A 20 -23.47 15.99 35.63
CA SER A 20 -23.13 14.60 35.95
C SER A 20 -22.41 14.51 37.30
N LEU A 21 -23.13 14.07 38.34
CA LEU A 21 -22.53 13.53 39.56
C LEU A 21 -21.78 12.25 39.18
N GLU A 22 -20.47 12.36 38.96
CA GLU A 22 -19.56 11.22 38.87
C GLU A 22 -19.56 10.47 40.21
N LEU A 23 -20.51 9.53 40.37
CA LEU A 23 -20.29 8.42 41.28
C LEU A 23 -19.11 7.63 40.72
N GLY A 24 -17.99 7.63 41.45
CA GLY A 24 -16.75 6.93 41.13
C GLY A 24 -16.89 5.40 41.11
N LEU A 25 -17.64 4.88 40.15
CA LEU A 25 -17.53 3.50 39.70
C LEU A 25 -16.37 3.45 38.72
N SER A 26 -15.27 2.79 39.10
CA SER A 26 -14.17 2.51 38.19
C SER A 26 -14.71 1.86 36.91
N PRO A 27 -14.32 2.31 35.70
CA PRO A 27 -14.77 1.67 34.47
C PRO A 27 -14.44 0.18 34.54
N THR A 28 -15.43 -0.67 34.29
CA THR A 28 -15.23 -2.12 34.23
C THR A 28 -14.21 -2.43 33.15
N ALA A 29 -13.13 -3.13 33.51
CA ALA A 29 -12.05 -3.47 32.59
C ALA A 29 -12.58 -4.16 31.32
N PRO A 30 -12.03 -3.84 30.12
CA PRO A 30 -12.49 -4.43 28.88
C PRO A 30 -12.39 -5.96 28.88
N LYS A 31 -13.41 -6.62 28.30
CA LYS A 31 -13.49 -8.08 28.23
C LYS A 31 -12.26 -8.66 27.52
N GLY A 32 -11.54 -9.55 28.19
CA GLY A 32 -10.33 -10.19 27.66
C GLY A 32 -9.01 -9.47 27.96
N LEU A 33 -9.03 -8.30 28.63
CA LEU A 33 -7.81 -7.55 28.96
C LEU A 33 -6.84 -8.37 29.81
N ALA A 34 -7.35 -9.07 30.83
CA ALA A 34 -6.52 -9.92 31.67
C ALA A 34 -5.81 -11.04 30.89
N GLN A 35 -6.51 -11.66 29.93
CA GLN A 35 -5.91 -12.67 29.04
C GLN A 35 -4.84 -12.03 28.15
N ARG A 36 -5.11 -10.85 27.58
CA ARG A 36 -4.14 -10.13 26.74
C ARG A 36 -2.88 -9.75 27.51
N LEU A 37 -3.02 -9.21 28.72
CA LEU A 37 -1.89 -8.87 29.58
C LEU A 37 -1.08 -10.12 29.97
N ASP A 38 -1.73 -11.25 30.25
CA ASP A 38 -1.03 -12.49 30.56
C ASP A 38 -0.26 -13.05 29.34
N GLU A 39 -0.85 -13.00 28.14
CA GLU A 39 -0.17 -13.37 26.89
C GLU A 39 1.08 -12.51 26.65
N MET A 40 0.96 -11.19 26.78
CA MET A 40 2.08 -10.25 26.60
C MET A 40 3.16 -10.46 27.66
N ARG A 41 2.78 -10.76 28.91
CA ARG A 41 3.73 -11.03 29.98
C ARG A 41 4.60 -12.25 29.70
N LEU A 42 4.01 -13.29 29.13
CA LEU A 42 4.70 -14.56 28.94
C LEU A 42 5.66 -14.52 27.74
N LEU A 43 5.29 -13.82 26.66
CA LEU A 43 5.98 -13.89 25.37
C LEU A 43 5.99 -12.57 24.61
N GLY A 44 7.18 -12.16 24.16
CA GLY A 44 7.35 -11.01 23.28
C GLY A 44 6.76 -11.19 21.87
N CYS A 45 6.62 -12.43 21.39
CA CYS A 45 5.99 -12.71 20.09
C CYS A 45 4.54 -13.19 20.27
N CYS A 46 3.61 -12.24 20.37
CA CYS A 46 2.17 -12.51 20.56
C CYS A 46 1.23 -11.63 19.70
N GLN A 47 1.71 -11.16 18.54
CA GLN A 47 0.94 -10.33 17.60
C GLN A 47 0.00 -11.21 16.77
N LYS A 48 -1.32 -11.03 16.92
CA LYS A 48 -2.31 -11.81 16.15
C LYS A 48 -2.93 -11.08 14.98
N ILE A 49 -2.64 -9.80 14.76
CA ILE A 49 -3.07 -9.04 13.58
C ILE A 49 -1.90 -8.24 13.02
N ALA A 50 -1.72 -8.27 11.70
CA ALA A 50 -0.64 -7.57 11.02
C ALA A 50 -1.06 -7.08 9.63
N TRP A 51 -0.72 -5.83 9.31
CA TRP A 51 -1.01 -5.20 8.03
C TRP A 51 0.26 -5.08 7.17
N SER A 52 0.23 -5.73 6.01
CA SER A 52 1.28 -5.70 5.00
C SER A 52 1.42 -4.34 4.33
N ARG A 53 2.66 -3.97 3.97
CA ARG A 53 2.97 -2.84 3.07
C ARG A 53 2.36 -2.95 1.67
N LEU A 54 1.90 -4.14 1.26
CA LEU A 54 1.14 -4.35 0.02
C LEU A 54 -0.38 -4.10 0.18
N GLY A 55 -0.87 -3.91 1.41
CA GLY A 55 -2.29 -3.67 1.72
C GLY A 55 -3.08 -4.92 2.16
N CYS A 56 -2.43 -6.07 2.35
CA CYS A 56 -3.06 -7.28 2.91
C CYS A 56 -3.04 -7.25 4.45
N ILE A 57 -4.18 -7.47 5.07
CA ILE A 57 -4.33 -7.63 6.53
C ILE A 57 -4.41 -9.12 6.79
N ALA A 58 -3.53 -9.65 7.64
CA ALA A 58 -3.60 -11.01 8.14
C ALA A 58 -3.95 -10.99 9.62
N TYR A 59 -4.78 -11.93 10.07
CA TYR A 59 -5.07 -12.10 11.49
C TYR A 59 -5.32 -13.55 11.86
N ILE A 60 -5.01 -13.94 13.10
CA ILE A 60 -5.29 -15.27 13.64
C ILE A 60 -6.73 -15.28 14.17
N SER A 61 -7.49 -16.31 13.79
CA SER A 61 -8.87 -16.51 14.26
C SER A 61 -8.95 -16.71 15.77
N ARG A 62 -10.14 -16.51 16.34
CA ARG A 62 -10.37 -16.62 17.79
C ARG A 62 -10.01 -17.99 18.38
N ASP A 63 -10.19 -19.06 17.61
CA ASP A 63 -9.81 -20.43 18.01
C ASP A 63 -8.28 -20.64 18.02
N GLY A 64 -7.51 -19.71 17.47
CA GLY A 64 -6.05 -19.80 17.37
C GLY A 64 -5.55 -20.76 16.30
N LEU A 65 -6.40 -21.30 15.41
CA LEU A 65 -6.00 -22.39 14.49
C LEU A 65 -5.91 -21.98 13.02
N THR A 66 -6.51 -20.85 12.65
CA THR A 66 -6.56 -20.39 11.26
C THR A 66 -6.01 -18.97 11.14
N VAL A 67 -5.47 -18.65 9.97
CA VAL A 67 -5.14 -17.27 9.60
C VAL A 67 -6.11 -16.84 8.53
N ASN A 68 -6.79 -15.72 8.76
CA ASN A 68 -7.66 -15.08 7.79
C ASN A 68 -6.94 -13.88 7.19
N VAL A 69 -7.26 -13.58 5.93
CA VAL A 69 -6.80 -12.36 5.26
C VAL A 69 -7.94 -11.50 4.76
N ARG A 70 -7.77 -10.18 4.91
CA ARG A 70 -8.65 -9.13 4.42
C ARG A 70 -7.82 -8.05 3.72
N TYR A 71 -8.46 -7.15 2.99
CA TYR A 71 -7.81 -6.03 2.32
C TYR A 71 -8.82 -4.90 2.06
N LEU A 72 -8.32 -3.67 1.90
CA LEU A 72 -9.16 -2.56 1.45
C LEU A 72 -9.45 -2.70 -0.04
N HIS A 73 -10.70 -2.46 -0.44
CA HIS A 73 -11.04 -2.42 -1.85
C HIS A 73 -12.16 -1.43 -2.14
N CYS A 74 -12.18 -0.99 -3.39
CA CYS A 74 -13.29 -0.28 -4.01
C CYS A 74 -14.37 -1.28 -4.44
N GLN A 75 -15.63 -1.00 -4.11
CA GLN A 75 -16.78 -1.79 -4.51
C GLN A 75 -17.13 -1.50 -5.98
N PRO A 76 -17.33 -2.54 -6.82
CA PRO A 76 -17.64 -2.35 -8.24
C PRO A 76 -18.99 -1.67 -8.51
N SER A 77 -19.95 -1.82 -7.59
CA SER A 77 -21.34 -1.37 -7.73
C SER A 77 -21.51 0.13 -7.55
N ASP A 78 -20.77 0.75 -6.63
CA ASP A 78 -20.97 2.13 -6.18
C ASP A 78 -19.67 2.90 -5.89
N GLY A 79 -18.51 2.27 -6.11
CA GLY A 79 -17.21 2.91 -5.99
C GLY A 79 -16.78 3.17 -4.55
N ARG A 80 -17.56 2.72 -3.55
CA ARG A 80 -17.23 2.93 -2.14
C ARG A 80 -16.07 2.06 -1.71
N TRP A 81 -15.24 2.60 -0.82
CA TRP A 81 -14.13 1.86 -0.24
C TRP A 81 -14.54 1.18 1.06
N CYS A 82 -14.33 -0.13 1.15
CA CYS A 82 -14.62 -0.96 2.32
C CYS A 82 -13.52 -1.99 2.57
N LEU A 83 -13.62 -2.67 3.72
CA LEU A 83 -12.80 -3.82 4.06
C LEU A 83 -13.43 -5.08 3.44
N SER A 84 -12.65 -5.90 2.74
CA SER A 84 -13.12 -7.14 2.10
C SER A 84 -13.68 -8.14 3.11
N GLU A 85 -14.43 -9.13 2.66
CA GLU A 85 -14.77 -10.31 3.49
C GLU A 85 -13.52 -11.12 3.88
N ASP A 86 -13.69 -12.00 4.88
CA ASP A 86 -12.65 -12.91 5.35
C ASP A 86 -12.29 -13.96 4.29
N THR A 87 -11.00 -14.12 4.04
CA THR A 87 -10.47 -15.24 3.25
C THR A 87 -9.56 -16.11 4.12
N PRO A 88 -9.99 -17.33 4.52
CA PRO A 88 -9.16 -18.23 5.32
C PRO A 88 -7.98 -18.80 4.51
N LEU A 89 -6.81 -18.87 5.15
CA LEU A 89 -5.60 -19.47 4.61
C LEU A 89 -5.48 -20.94 5.06
N PHE A 90 -6.24 -21.83 4.42
CA PHE A 90 -6.17 -23.28 4.70
C PHE A 90 -4.75 -23.88 4.67
N PRO A 91 -3.82 -23.46 3.78
CA PRO A 91 -2.44 -23.96 3.81
C PRO A 91 -1.67 -23.64 5.10
N VAL A 92 -2.14 -22.67 5.91
CA VAL A 92 -1.59 -22.39 7.24
C VAL A 92 -2.08 -23.43 8.24
N THR A 93 -3.40 -23.63 8.28
CA THR A 93 -4.03 -24.61 9.16
C THR A 93 -3.50 -26.02 8.89
N GLU A 94 -3.33 -26.42 7.63
CA GLU A 94 -2.75 -27.71 7.28
C GLU A 94 -1.28 -27.86 7.72
N ALA A 95 -0.48 -26.79 7.63
CA ALA A 95 0.94 -26.84 7.97
C ALA A 95 1.21 -26.92 9.48
N HIS A 96 0.36 -26.30 10.30
CA HIS A 96 0.51 -26.28 11.76
C HIS A 96 -0.34 -27.35 12.47
N GLY A 97 -1.37 -27.89 11.81
CA GLY A 97 -2.26 -28.89 12.39
C GLY A 97 -3.06 -28.30 13.56
N SER A 98 -3.09 -29.00 14.70
CA SER A 98 -3.82 -28.57 15.90
C SER A 98 -3.03 -27.63 16.82
N HIS A 99 -1.87 -27.13 16.39
CA HIS A 99 -1.04 -26.27 17.23
C HIS A 99 -1.57 -24.83 17.23
N PRO A 100 -1.80 -24.22 18.41
CA PRO A 100 -2.23 -22.83 18.50
C PRO A 100 -1.23 -21.87 17.86
N LEU A 101 -1.70 -21.01 16.97
CA LEU A 101 -0.94 -19.94 16.34
C LEU A 101 -0.81 -18.76 17.32
N VAL A 102 0.41 -18.26 17.50
CA VAL A 102 0.72 -17.24 18.51
C VAL A 102 1.19 -15.93 17.92
N HIS A 103 1.81 -15.93 16.74
CA HIS A 103 2.39 -14.72 16.16
C HIS A 103 2.36 -14.72 14.64
N ILE A 104 2.13 -13.56 14.05
CA ILE A 104 2.27 -13.30 12.61
C ILE A 104 3.05 -12.01 12.34
N CYS A 105 3.89 -12.02 11.30
CA CYS A 105 4.71 -10.86 10.96
C CYS A 105 5.00 -10.79 9.45
N TRP A 106 4.77 -9.62 8.84
CA TRP A 106 5.13 -9.35 7.46
C TRP A 106 6.59 -8.90 7.32
N ASN A 107 7.24 -9.30 6.22
CA ASN A 107 8.56 -8.77 5.88
C ASN A 107 8.52 -7.28 5.49
N GLU A 108 9.69 -6.64 5.37
CA GLU A 108 9.80 -5.22 5.04
C GLU A 108 9.09 -4.84 3.72
N SER A 109 9.07 -5.75 2.74
CA SER A 109 8.38 -5.52 1.46
C SER A 109 6.85 -5.73 1.51
N GLY A 110 6.34 -6.32 2.60
CA GLY A 110 4.96 -6.77 2.74
C GLY A 110 4.59 -8.00 1.90
N SER A 111 5.54 -8.64 1.21
CA SER A 111 5.23 -9.73 0.29
C SER A 111 5.33 -11.13 0.89
N GLU A 112 5.92 -11.26 2.09
CA GLU A 112 6.07 -12.52 2.80
C GLU A 112 5.56 -12.41 4.23
N LEU A 113 4.85 -13.44 4.68
CA LEU A 113 4.26 -13.57 5.99
C LEU A 113 4.92 -14.73 6.72
N ALA A 114 5.50 -14.47 7.89
CA ALA A 114 5.88 -15.50 8.84
C ALA A 114 4.70 -15.79 9.78
N VAL A 115 4.44 -17.07 10.03
CA VAL A 115 3.44 -17.55 11.00
C VAL A 115 4.15 -18.46 11.99
N VAL A 116 3.91 -18.23 13.29
CA VAL A 116 4.54 -18.96 14.39
C VAL A 116 3.48 -19.58 15.28
N ASP A 117 3.68 -20.84 15.66
CA ASP A 117 2.84 -21.53 16.64
C ASP A 117 3.44 -21.57 18.06
N SER A 118 2.66 -22.07 19.01
CA SER A 118 3.05 -22.17 20.41
C SER A 118 4.27 -23.06 20.65
N SER A 119 4.54 -24.04 19.78
CA SER A 119 5.71 -24.92 19.83
C SER A 119 6.98 -24.28 19.24
N GLY A 120 6.89 -23.05 18.72
CA GLY A 120 8.04 -22.35 18.13
C GLY A 120 8.36 -22.76 16.69
N ARG A 121 7.44 -23.45 16.00
CA ARG A 121 7.59 -23.79 14.58
C ARG A 121 7.16 -22.61 13.72
N VAL A 122 7.93 -22.35 12.66
CA VAL A 122 7.79 -21.17 11.81
C VAL A 122 7.46 -21.59 10.38
N SER A 123 6.34 -21.15 9.83
CA SER A 123 6.04 -21.30 8.41
C SER A 123 6.11 -19.94 7.71
N ILE A 124 6.38 -19.95 6.41
CA ILE A 124 6.53 -18.72 5.61
C ILE A 124 5.65 -18.83 4.37
N TYR A 125 4.88 -17.78 4.11
CA TYR A 125 3.96 -17.68 2.97
C TYR A 125 4.25 -16.41 2.16
N SER A 126 3.95 -16.41 0.85
CA SER A 126 4.18 -15.25 -0.02
C SER A 126 2.99 -14.89 -0.89
N ILE A 127 2.74 -13.57 -1.00
CA ILE A 127 1.80 -12.97 -1.96
C ILE A 127 2.45 -13.04 -3.34
N SER A 128 2.01 -13.99 -4.17
CA SER A 128 2.60 -14.18 -5.51
C SER A 128 1.88 -13.38 -6.58
N ILE A 129 0.54 -13.48 -6.63
CA ILE A 129 -0.29 -12.93 -7.72
C ILE A 129 -1.46 -12.06 -7.26
N ALA A 130 -1.94 -12.25 -6.02
CA ALA A 130 -3.11 -11.57 -5.48
C ALA A 130 -3.09 -11.58 -3.94
N LEU A 131 -3.69 -10.57 -3.29
CA LEU A 131 -3.63 -10.36 -1.84
C LEU A 131 -4.25 -11.51 -1.04
N ASN A 132 -5.31 -12.12 -1.57
CA ASN A 132 -6.02 -13.25 -0.95
C ASN A 132 -5.59 -14.62 -1.53
N SER A 133 -4.44 -14.67 -2.21
CA SER A 133 -3.86 -15.89 -2.75
C SER A 133 -2.41 -15.99 -2.31
N ILE A 134 -2.22 -16.49 -1.09
CA ILE A 134 -0.91 -16.58 -0.45
C ILE A 134 -0.42 -18.03 -0.50
N ALA A 135 0.79 -18.24 -1.02
CA ALA A 135 1.37 -19.57 -1.24
C ALA A 135 2.46 -19.88 -0.21
N GLY A 136 2.47 -21.09 0.34
CA GLY A 136 3.51 -21.56 1.27
C GLY A 136 4.88 -21.67 0.59
N GLN A 137 5.91 -21.20 1.27
CA GLN A 137 7.32 -21.23 0.87
C GLN A 137 8.17 -22.10 1.81
N ARG A 138 7.86 -22.10 3.11
CA ARG A 138 8.47 -22.96 4.14
C ARG A 138 7.36 -23.55 5.01
N GLN A 139 7.41 -24.85 5.29
CA GLN A 139 6.45 -25.52 6.17
C GLN A 139 6.95 -25.56 7.62
N ALA A 140 6.02 -25.55 8.57
CA ALA A 140 6.30 -25.64 10.00
C ALA A 140 6.93 -26.98 10.40
N ALA A 141 6.66 -28.06 9.66
CA ALA A 141 7.19 -29.41 9.92
C ALA A 141 8.73 -29.52 9.83
N PHE A 142 9.43 -28.49 9.33
CA PHE A 142 10.90 -28.45 9.35
C PHE A 142 11.46 -28.13 10.73
N ASP A 143 10.65 -27.58 11.64
CA ASP A 143 11.07 -27.25 13.00
C ASP A 143 10.72 -28.38 13.99
N PRO A 144 11.53 -28.57 15.04
CA PRO A 144 11.20 -29.50 16.13
C PRO A 144 9.98 -29.00 16.90
N ASP A 145 9.17 -29.94 17.37
CA ASP A 145 7.99 -29.69 18.20
C ASP A 145 8.40 -29.73 19.68
N ASP A 146 8.78 -28.58 20.22
CA ASP A 146 9.24 -28.44 21.61
C ASP A 146 8.92 -27.04 22.14
N GLU A 147 8.10 -26.97 23.20
CA GLU A 147 7.66 -25.71 23.84
C GLU A 147 8.82 -24.81 24.29
N ILE A 148 9.98 -25.40 24.60
CA ILE A 148 11.18 -24.64 25.01
C ILE A 148 11.78 -23.85 23.82
N ASN A 149 11.40 -24.19 22.58
CA ASN A 149 11.80 -23.48 21.36
C ASN A 149 10.82 -22.38 20.93
N GLN A 150 9.81 -22.07 21.74
CA GLN A 150 8.88 -20.97 21.49
C GLN A 150 9.62 -19.67 21.16
N VAL A 151 9.21 -18.99 20.09
CA VAL A 151 9.87 -17.76 19.65
C VAL A 151 9.47 -16.61 20.57
N VAL A 152 10.46 -15.88 21.08
CA VAL A 152 10.27 -14.74 22.01
C VAL A 152 10.67 -13.40 21.39
N GLY A 153 11.34 -13.43 20.24
CA GLY A 153 11.66 -12.26 19.43
C GLY A 153 11.95 -12.65 17.99
N MET A 154 11.55 -11.80 17.04
CA MET A 154 11.69 -12.08 15.62
C MET A 154 11.88 -10.78 14.84
N THR A 155 12.73 -10.79 13.80
CA THR A 155 12.87 -9.66 12.88
C THR A 155 13.29 -10.12 11.48
N TRP A 156 12.74 -9.47 10.46
CA TRP A 156 13.17 -9.68 9.08
C TRP A 156 14.46 -8.91 8.78
N LEU A 157 15.39 -9.49 8.03
CA LEU A 157 16.53 -8.74 7.51
C LEU A 157 16.08 -7.80 6.39
N ASN A 158 16.66 -6.59 6.39
CA ASN A 158 16.39 -5.60 5.36
C ASN A 158 16.89 -6.08 3.99
N THR A 159 16.30 -5.54 2.93
CA THR A 159 16.78 -5.75 1.56
C THR A 159 17.77 -4.65 1.16
N GLN A 160 18.75 -4.96 0.31
CA GLN A 160 19.76 -3.98 -0.14
C GLN A 160 19.20 -3.09 -1.27
N ARG A 161 18.09 -2.41 -1.01
CA ARG A 161 17.42 -1.50 -1.94
C ARG A 161 17.32 -0.09 -1.39
N SER A 162 17.96 0.87 -2.04
CA SER A 162 17.76 2.28 -1.72
C SER A 162 16.38 2.74 -2.16
N VAL A 163 15.68 3.48 -1.30
CA VAL A 163 14.36 4.06 -1.60
C VAL A 163 14.41 5.58 -1.53
N HIS A 164 13.49 6.26 -2.22
CA HIS A 164 13.29 7.68 -2.01
C HIS A 164 12.44 7.86 -0.75
N ALA A 165 12.83 8.78 0.12
CA ALA A 165 12.13 9.06 1.37
C ALA A 165 11.90 10.56 1.53
N PHE A 166 10.95 10.90 2.39
CA PHE A 166 10.55 12.27 2.70
C PHE A 166 10.47 12.43 4.22
N LEU A 167 11.23 13.38 4.78
CA LEU A 167 11.27 13.62 6.24
C LEU A 167 10.14 14.53 6.70
N GLN A 168 9.97 15.67 6.03
CA GLN A 168 9.01 16.70 6.43
C GLN A 168 8.56 17.53 5.22
N ALA A 169 7.45 18.24 5.39
CA ALA A 169 7.02 19.34 4.53
C ALA A 169 7.24 20.66 5.28
N ALA A 170 7.82 21.66 4.61
CA ALA A 170 8.07 22.97 5.21
C ALA A 170 7.66 24.10 4.26
N LYS A 171 7.12 25.21 4.80
CA LYS A 171 6.76 26.39 4.02
C LYS A 171 8.02 27.18 3.63
N VAL A 172 8.27 27.30 2.33
CA VAL A 172 9.30 28.16 1.74
C VAL A 172 8.59 29.17 0.84
N ASN A 173 8.76 30.47 1.13
CA ASN A 173 8.08 31.55 0.39
C ASN A 173 6.55 31.38 0.30
N GLY A 174 5.92 30.96 1.40
CA GLY A 174 4.46 30.75 1.48
C GLY A 174 3.95 29.49 0.78
N ARG A 175 4.84 28.61 0.30
CA ARG A 175 4.49 27.35 -0.39
C ARG A 175 5.12 26.16 0.31
N TRP A 176 4.40 25.04 0.41
CA TRP A 176 4.98 23.81 0.95
C TRP A 176 6.03 23.25 0.00
N ALA A 177 7.19 22.94 0.56
CA ALA A 177 8.30 22.26 -0.09
C ALA A 177 8.50 20.88 0.54
N TYR A 178 8.76 19.90 -0.32
CA TYR A 178 8.97 18.50 0.03
C TYR A 178 10.34 18.10 -0.49
N SER A 179 11.27 17.83 0.41
CA SER A 179 12.65 17.51 0.02
C SER A 179 12.84 15.99 -0.01
N PRO A 180 12.88 15.34 -1.19
CA PRO A 180 13.19 13.93 -1.27
C PRO A 180 14.67 13.71 -0.96
N PHE A 181 14.98 12.64 -0.24
CA PHE A 181 16.34 12.16 -0.05
C PHE A 181 16.41 10.65 -0.32
N ARG A 182 17.62 10.16 -0.56
CA ARG A 182 17.86 8.74 -0.82
C ARG A 182 18.17 8.02 0.49
N ARG A 183 17.22 7.25 1.01
CA ARG A 183 17.43 6.42 2.19
C ARG A 183 18.13 5.13 1.78
N ARG A 184 19.30 4.87 2.38
CA ARG A 184 20.00 3.60 2.23
C ARG A 184 19.57 2.67 3.37
N PRO A 185 19.23 1.41 3.08
CA PRO A 185 18.88 0.45 4.12
C PRO A 185 20.12 0.17 4.98
N ILE A 186 19.90 -0.28 6.22
CA ILE A 186 20.95 -0.64 7.17
C ILE A 186 21.03 -2.16 7.27
N GLY A 187 22.26 -2.70 7.20
CA GLY A 187 22.51 -4.15 7.16
C GLY A 187 22.41 -4.83 8.53
N PRO A 188 22.57 -6.17 8.58
CA PRO A 188 23.11 -7.03 7.51
C PRO A 188 22.11 -7.35 6.39
N PHE A 189 22.63 -7.65 5.19
CA PHE A 189 21.83 -8.01 4.01
C PHE A 189 22.18 -9.40 3.51
N HIS A 190 21.22 -10.10 2.93
CA HIS A 190 21.50 -11.29 2.13
C HIS A 190 22.22 -10.90 0.82
N PRO A 191 23.36 -11.49 0.44
CA PRO A 191 24.13 -11.08 -0.75
C PRO A 191 23.36 -11.18 -2.07
N ALA A 192 22.48 -12.18 -2.19
CA ALA A 192 21.58 -12.34 -3.33
C ALA A 192 20.26 -11.52 -3.23
N ASN A 193 20.16 -10.62 -2.25
CA ASN A 193 18.96 -9.81 -1.97
C ASN A 193 17.67 -10.65 -1.81
N LYS A 194 17.81 -11.82 -1.17
CA LYS A 194 16.72 -12.74 -0.83
C LYS A 194 16.24 -12.50 0.59
N ALA A 195 15.06 -13.03 0.89
CA ALA A 195 14.45 -12.93 2.20
C ALA A 195 15.23 -13.70 3.27
N ALA A 196 15.28 -13.13 4.47
CA ALA A 196 15.84 -13.79 5.63
C ALA A 196 15.19 -13.27 6.91
N LEU A 197 15.03 -14.15 7.89
CA LEU A 197 14.29 -13.97 9.13
C LEU A 197 15.14 -14.45 10.30
N VAL A 198 15.34 -13.59 11.30
CA VAL A 198 16.07 -13.91 12.53
C VAL A 198 15.06 -14.13 13.64
N CYS A 199 15.18 -15.26 14.35
CA CYS A 199 14.33 -15.62 15.47
C CYS A 199 15.19 -15.86 16.72
N VAL A 200 14.69 -15.48 17.89
CA VAL A 200 15.24 -15.84 19.20
C VAL A 200 14.21 -16.67 19.93
N THR A 201 14.63 -17.81 20.44
CA THR A 201 13.77 -18.77 21.16
C THR A 201 13.86 -18.57 22.67
N ARG A 202 12.87 -19.11 23.38
CA ARG A 202 12.77 -19.10 24.85
C ARG A 202 13.98 -19.76 25.52
N SER A 203 14.62 -20.75 24.89
CA SER A 203 15.85 -21.39 25.36
C SER A 203 17.14 -20.59 25.17
N GLY A 204 17.07 -19.45 24.48
CA GLY A 204 18.26 -18.64 24.16
C GLY A 204 18.96 -19.03 22.85
N LEU A 205 18.35 -19.86 22.00
CA LEU A 205 18.86 -20.09 20.65
C LEU A 205 18.45 -18.95 19.72
N ILE A 206 19.42 -18.42 18.97
CA ILE A 206 19.19 -17.54 17.81
C ILE A 206 19.25 -18.36 16.52
N LYS A 207 18.24 -18.19 15.67
CA LYS A 207 18.09 -18.86 14.38
C LYS A 207 18.06 -17.82 13.26
N LEU A 208 18.69 -18.13 12.13
CA LEU A 208 18.55 -17.37 10.88
C LEU A 208 17.96 -18.30 9.83
N LEU A 209 16.69 -18.07 9.48
CA LEU A 209 16.01 -18.69 8.35
C LEU A 209 16.28 -17.82 7.13
N TYR A 210 16.75 -18.39 6.02
CA TYR A 210 17.08 -17.60 4.83
C TYR A 210 16.75 -18.34 3.54
N GLN A 211 16.38 -17.58 2.51
CA GLN A 211 16.05 -18.11 1.21
C GLN A 211 17.28 -18.11 0.29
N ASN A 212 17.63 -19.28 -0.23
CA ASN A 212 18.69 -19.45 -1.21
C ASN A 212 18.30 -18.86 -2.59
N PRO A 213 19.27 -18.64 -3.50
CA PRO A 213 18.99 -18.18 -4.86
C PRO A 213 17.99 -19.05 -5.65
N ASP A 214 17.94 -20.36 -5.37
CA ASP A 214 16.97 -21.32 -5.92
C ASP A 214 15.58 -21.26 -5.28
N SER A 215 15.35 -20.29 -4.38
CA SER A 215 14.12 -20.05 -3.62
C SER A 215 13.81 -21.06 -2.53
N ARG A 216 14.71 -22.02 -2.24
CA ARG A 216 14.56 -22.93 -1.09
C ARG A 216 14.99 -22.26 0.21
N TRP A 217 14.33 -22.61 1.31
CA TRP A 217 14.68 -22.11 2.63
C TRP A 217 15.72 -23.01 3.31
N ALA A 218 16.68 -22.38 3.98
CA ALA A 218 17.71 -23.00 4.79
C ALA A 218 17.78 -22.32 6.16
N GLU A 219 18.48 -22.94 7.11
CA GLU A 219 18.58 -22.49 8.49
C GLU A 219 20.01 -22.64 9.04
N ILE A 220 20.43 -21.68 9.85
CA ILE A 220 21.54 -21.84 10.79
C ILE A 220 21.09 -21.42 12.19
N SER A 221 21.68 -22.01 13.23
CA SER A 221 21.37 -21.69 14.62
C SER A 221 22.63 -21.58 15.48
N ALA A 222 22.55 -20.80 16.55
CA ALA A 222 23.59 -20.70 17.56
C ALA A 222 22.99 -20.32 18.93
N GLU A 223 23.72 -20.61 20.01
CA GLU A 223 23.31 -20.26 21.37
C GLU A 223 23.80 -18.86 21.75
N LEU A 224 22.90 -18.03 22.30
CA LEU A 224 23.28 -16.77 22.93
C LEU A 224 23.97 -17.09 24.26
N LYS A 225 25.21 -16.63 24.43
CA LYS A 225 25.98 -16.89 25.66
C LYS A 225 25.27 -16.30 26.88
N ASN A 226 24.76 -17.15 27.77
CA ASN A 226 24.17 -16.75 29.04
C ASN A 226 25.27 -16.62 30.11
N THR A 227 25.15 -15.58 30.96
CA THR A 227 26.11 -15.27 32.03
C THR A 227 25.92 -16.15 33.29
N SER A 228 24.83 -16.91 33.40
CA SER A 228 24.59 -17.85 34.50
C SER A 228 23.68 -19.03 34.13
N TYR A 229 23.83 -20.18 34.81
CA TYR A 229 22.99 -21.38 34.63
C TYR A 229 21.51 -21.17 35.02
N SER A 230 21.21 -20.15 35.82
CA SER A 230 19.85 -19.82 36.32
C SER A 230 19.05 -18.89 35.40
N ASP A 231 19.67 -18.25 34.40
CA ASP A 231 19.01 -17.28 33.49
C ASP A 231 18.54 -17.91 32.16
N ARG A 232 18.28 -19.22 32.14
CA ARG A 232 18.13 -19.98 30.88
C ARG A 232 16.87 -19.68 30.05
N LEU A 233 15.80 -19.17 30.66
CA LEU A 233 14.54 -18.96 29.96
C LEU A 233 14.29 -17.47 29.68
N LEU A 234 14.20 -17.14 28.40
CA LEU A 234 13.85 -15.83 27.89
C LEU A 234 12.32 -15.69 27.79
N THR A 235 11.81 -14.49 28.02
CA THR A 235 10.38 -14.13 27.84
C THR A 235 10.21 -13.22 26.64
N HIS A 236 11.13 -12.28 26.45
CA HIS A 236 11.10 -11.31 25.36
C HIS A 236 12.47 -11.20 24.71
N ALA A 237 12.48 -10.96 23.40
CA ALA A 237 13.65 -10.50 22.69
C ALA A 237 13.25 -9.47 21.62
N SER A 238 14.07 -8.45 21.46
CA SER A 238 13.92 -7.44 20.42
C SER A 238 15.22 -7.33 19.61
N LEU A 239 15.09 -7.11 18.30
CA LEU A 239 16.20 -7.16 17.37
C LEU A 239 16.13 -5.98 16.40
N VAL A 240 17.24 -5.26 16.24
CA VAL A 240 17.34 -4.17 15.25
C VAL A 240 18.65 -4.28 14.45
N ALA A 241 18.55 -4.06 13.15
CA ALA A 241 19.69 -3.96 12.25
C ALA A 241 20.41 -2.61 12.43
N THR A 242 21.73 -2.64 12.62
CA THR A 242 22.60 -1.45 12.76
C THR A 242 23.80 -1.55 11.83
N GLN A 243 24.52 -0.43 11.64
CA GLN A 243 25.75 -0.43 10.82
C GLN A 243 26.80 -1.43 11.32
N ALA A 244 26.78 -1.74 12.62
CA ALA A 244 27.71 -2.66 13.27
C ALA A 244 27.12 -4.07 13.47
N GLY A 245 26.12 -4.49 12.69
CA GLY A 245 25.43 -5.77 12.83
C GLY A 245 24.08 -5.64 13.53
N ILE A 246 23.54 -6.74 14.04
CA ILE A 246 22.23 -6.78 14.70
C ILE A 246 22.43 -6.56 16.20
N ILE A 247 21.69 -5.63 16.80
CA ILE A 247 21.58 -5.54 18.25
C ILE A 247 20.40 -6.38 18.68
N VAL A 248 20.62 -7.25 19.68
CA VAL A 248 19.62 -8.13 20.25
C VAL A 248 19.52 -7.81 21.74
N THR A 249 18.34 -7.44 22.20
CA THR A 249 18.05 -7.23 23.63
C THR A 249 17.11 -8.34 24.08
N THR A 250 17.44 -9.02 25.19
CA THR A 250 16.62 -10.12 25.73
C THR A 250 16.22 -9.85 27.17
N HIS A 251 15.03 -10.26 27.55
CA HIS A 251 14.56 -10.27 28.94
C HIS A 251 14.33 -11.70 29.42
N SER A 252 14.90 -12.07 30.57
CA SER A 252 14.74 -13.40 31.16
C SER A 252 13.63 -13.45 32.22
N VAL A 253 13.17 -14.65 32.57
CA VAL A 253 12.23 -14.87 33.68
C VAL A 253 12.77 -14.32 35.02
N CYS A 254 14.10 -14.24 35.15
CA CYS A 254 14.79 -13.65 36.30
C CYS A 254 14.85 -12.11 36.27
N GLN A 255 14.07 -11.46 35.41
CA GLN A 255 13.99 -10.00 35.26
C GLN A 255 15.31 -9.34 34.83
N LYS A 256 16.17 -10.04 34.08
CA LYS A 256 17.43 -9.48 33.57
C LYS A 256 17.33 -9.08 32.12
N ILE A 257 17.87 -7.91 31.79
CA ILE A 257 18.01 -7.42 30.43
C ILE A 257 19.46 -7.63 29.97
N CYS A 258 19.64 -8.37 28.90
CA CYS A 258 20.95 -8.60 28.28
C CYS A 258 20.97 -8.02 26.87
N VAL A 259 22.07 -7.35 26.50
CA VAL A 259 22.25 -6.79 25.17
C VAL A 259 23.40 -7.50 24.46
N TYR A 260 23.14 -7.96 23.24
CA TYR A 260 24.11 -8.66 22.40
C TYR A 260 24.28 -7.90 21.10
N ARG A 261 25.51 -7.89 20.58
CA ARG A 261 25.79 -7.49 19.20
C ARG A 261 26.11 -8.76 18.39
N VAL A 262 25.27 -9.05 17.41
CA VAL A 262 25.35 -10.22 16.55
C VAL A 262 25.76 -9.78 15.15
N HIS A 263 26.90 -10.28 14.69
CA HIS A 263 27.35 -10.08 13.31
C HIS A 263 26.96 -11.31 12.48
N VAL A 264 26.36 -11.05 11.31
CA VAL A 264 26.06 -12.08 10.30
C VAL A 264 27.06 -11.93 9.16
N SER A 265 27.92 -12.92 8.96
CA SER A 265 28.88 -12.98 7.86
C SER A 265 28.47 -14.00 6.81
N TRP A 266 28.43 -13.58 5.54
CA TRP A 266 28.09 -14.44 4.40
C TRP A 266 29.34 -14.87 3.64
N ASN A 267 29.34 -16.12 3.17
CA ASN A 267 30.36 -16.66 2.30
C ASN A 267 29.73 -17.28 1.03
N PRO A 268 29.93 -16.70 -0.17
CA PRO A 268 30.65 -15.45 -0.43
C PRO A 268 29.88 -14.20 0.05
N PRO A 269 30.57 -13.08 0.36
CA PRO A 269 29.94 -11.85 0.86
C PRO A 269 29.20 -11.06 -0.22
N GLN A 270 29.53 -11.29 -1.49
CA GLN A 270 28.83 -10.76 -2.66
C GLN A 270 28.47 -11.94 -3.57
N TRP A 271 27.31 -11.87 -4.21
CA TRP A 271 26.83 -12.91 -5.10
C TRP A 271 26.27 -12.28 -6.37
N ASP A 272 26.90 -12.61 -7.51
CA ASP A 272 26.47 -12.13 -8.82
C ASP A 272 26.13 -13.33 -9.74
N PRO A 273 24.85 -13.48 -10.15
CA PRO A 273 24.43 -14.57 -11.02
C PRO A 273 25.06 -14.53 -12.42
N SER A 274 25.60 -13.38 -12.86
CA SER A 274 26.23 -13.22 -14.17
C SER A 274 27.65 -13.79 -14.24
N THR A 275 28.27 -14.11 -13.09
CA THR A 275 29.63 -14.66 -13.04
C THR A 275 29.60 -16.20 -13.00
N PRO A 276 30.11 -16.89 -14.03
CA PRO A 276 29.96 -18.35 -14.17
C PRO A 276 30.61 -19.16 -13.02
N LYS A 277 31.66 -18.64 -12.39
CA LYS A 277 32.34 -19.29 -11.25
C LYS A 277 31.52 -19.31 -9.94
N GLN A 278 30.55 -18.40 -9.78
CA GLN A 278 29.73 -18.28 -8.56
C GLN A 278 28.34 -18.92 -8.68
N SER A 279 27.96 -19.37 -9.89
CA SER A 279 26.64 -19.96 -10.17
C SER A 279 26.30 -21.20 -9.30
N ASN A 280 27.32 -21.95 -8.86
CA ASN A 280 27.15 -23.19 -8.09
C ASN A 280 27.38 -23.05 -6.57
N LEU A 281 27.76 -21.87 -6.07
CA LEU A 281 28.04 -21.63 -4.65
C LEU A 281 27.04 -20.62 -4.07
N PHE A 282 26.03 -21.11 -3.35
CA PHE A 282 25.07 -20.25 -2.67
C PHE A 282 25.69 -19.58 -1.44
N PRO A 283 25.34 -18.31 -1.15
CA PRO A 283 25.82 -17.64 0.06
C PRO A 283 25.36 -18.36 1.32
N VAL A 284 26.31 -18.77 2.17
CA VAL A 284 26.03 -19.39 3.46
C VAL A 284 26.35 -18.40 4.59
N PRO A 285 25.42 -18.14 5.52
CA PRO A 285 25.64 -17.24 6.63
C PRO A 285 26.38 -17.93 7.80
N SER A 286 26.90 -17.12 8.71
CA SER A 286 27.50 -17.55 9.98
C SER A 286 27.35 -16.45 11.02
N PHE A 287 27.18 -16.84 12.29
CA PHE A 287 27.07 -15.90 13.41
C PHE A 287 28.42 -15.63 14.06
N ARG A 288 28.65 -14.37 14.45
CA ARG A 288 29.71 -13.99 15.40
C ARG A 288 29.12 -13.09 16.48
N PHE A 289 29.35 -13.45 17.73
CA PHE A 289 28.77 -12.77 18.89
C PHE A 289 29.80 -11.87 19.57
N ALA A 290 29.44 -10.60 19.75
CA ALA A 290 30.05 -9.71 20.72
C ALA A 290 29.04 -9.49 21.84
N HIS A 291 29.35 -9.94 23.04
CA HIS A 291 28.49 -9.74 24.20
C HIS A 291 28.58 -8.26 24.64
N GLY A 292 27.42 -7.60 24.69
CA GLY A 292 27.24 -6.28 25.30
C GLY A 292 26.69 -6.45 26.71
N ASN A 293 26.54 -5.36 27.44
CA ASN A 293 26.29 -5.38 28.88
C ASN A 293 25.07 -6.20 29.33
N VAL A 294 25.15 -6.63 30.59
CA VAL A 294 24.02 -7.15 31.36
C VAL A 294 23.58 -6.05 32.30
N GLU A 295 22.30 -5.70 32.25
CA GLU A 295 21.66 -4.84 33.23
C GLU A 295 20.61 -5.64 33.98
N THR A 296 20.62 -5.53 35.30
CA THR A 296 19.48 -5.92 36.12
C THR A 296 18.76 -4.61 36.40
N PRO A 297 17.56 -4.37 35.86
CA PRO A 297 16.82 -3.14 36.14
C PRO A 297 16.76 -2.98 37.66
N SER A 298 17.42 -1.95 38.19
CA SER A 298 17.22 -1.54 39.57
C SER A 298 15.73 -1.27 39.75
N GLY A 299 15.13 -1.88 40.77
CA GLY A 299 13.67 -2.15 40.86
C GLY A 299 12.81 -0.96 40.45
N ILE A 300 11.65 -1.20 39.84
CA ILE A 300 10.70 -0.13 39.46
C ILE A 300 10.18 0.50 40.76
N TRP A 301 10.48 1.77 41.01
CA TRP A 301 10.15 2.46 42.28
C TRP A 301 8.70 2.91 42.21
N ASN A 302 7.91 2.60 43.25
CA ASN A 302 6.57 3.16 43.39
C ASN A 302 6.69 4.60 43.92
N THR A 303 6.19 5.59 43.18
CA THR A 303 6.36 7.03 43.47
C THR A 303 5.63 7.50 44.74
N TYR A 304 4.75 6.68 45.31
CA TYR A 304 3.97 6.98 46.52
C TYR A 304 4.60 6.42 47.82
N ARG A 305 5.92 6.56 48.01
CA ARG A 305 6.48 6.48 49.36
C ARG A 305 6.38 7.86 50.00
N ASN A 306 5.39 8.00 50.88
CA ASN A 306 5.20 9.14 51.76
C ASN A 306 6.56 9.61 52.30
N THR A 307 6.85 10.90 52.14
CA THR A 307 7.95 11.60 52.81
C THR A 307 7.76 11.47 54.33
N GLY A 308 8.46 10.51 54.93
CA GLY A 308 8.46 10.33 56.38
C GLY A 308 8.74 8.88 56.80
N GLU A 309 9.97 8.69 57.29
CA GLU A 309 10.39 7.67 58.25
C GLU A 309 10.99 6.34 57.75
N ASN A 310 12.25 6.18 58.18
CA ASN A 310 13.10 5.02 58.36
C ASN A 310 13.68 4.29 57.12
N GLU A 311 14.96 4.62 56.88
CA GLU A 311 15.99 3.74 56.34
C GLU A 311 16.03 2.43 57.15
N GLU A 312 16.35 1.31 56.47
CA GLU A 312 16.36 -0.08 56.96
C GLU A 312 15.05 -0.87 56.81
N ALA A 313 14.68 -1.17 55.56
CA ALA A 313 13.92 -2.37 55.22
C ALA A 313 14.64 -3.13 54.09
N PRO A 314 14.80 -4.47 54.16
CA PRO A 314 15.51 -5.23 53.13
C PRO A 314 14.78 -5.14 51.80
N SER A 315 15.55 -5.01 50.72
CA SER A 315 15.08 -4.98 49.33
C SER A 315 14.27 -6.24 48.99
N SER A 316 12.96 -6.20 49.20
CA SER A 316 12.05 -7.23 48.71
C SER A 316 12.03 -7.17 47.18
N THR A 317 12.52 -8.23 46.55
CA THR A 317 12.85 -8.38 45.13
C THR A 317 11.66 -8.59 44.21
N ASN A 318 10.43 -8.39 44.66
CA ASN A 318 9.24 -8.61 43.84
C ASN A 318 8.72 -7.26 43.34
N SER A 319 9.21 -6.83 42.17
CA SER A 319 8.53 -5.79 41.39
C SER A 319 7.10 -6.24 41.15
N ILE A 320 6.13 -5.42 41.57
CA ILE A 320 4.70 -5.62 41.29
C ILE A 320 4.45 -5.64 39.77
N TYR A 321 5.30 -4.95 39.01
CA TYR A 321 5.17 -4.82 37.57
C TYR A 321 5.87 -5.95 36.81
N ALA A 322 5.20 -6.44 35.77
CA ALA A 322 5.74 -7.41 34.82
C ALA A 322 5.95 -6.80 33.43
N LEU A 323 7.00 -7.23 32.73
CA LEU A 323 7.31 -6.77 31.37
C LEU A 323 6.24 -7.28 30.40
N MET A 324 5.65 -6.38 29.62
CA MET A 324 4.63 -6.66 28.61
C MET A 324 5.13 -6.44 27.18
N HIS A 325 6.12 -5.57 26.98
CA HIS A 325 6.67 -5.26 25.66
C HIS A 325 8.14 -4.86 25.77
N LEU A 326 8.93 -5.25 24.78
CA LEU A 326 10.35 -4.92 24.66
C LEU A 326 10.67 -4.56 23.22
N GLU A 327 11.25 -3.38 23.01
CA GLU A 327 11.53 -2.86 21.69
C GLU A 327 12.87 -2.12 21.65
N ILE A 328 13.55 -2.18 20.51
CA ILE A 328 14.70 -1.33 20.22
C ILE A 328 14.29 -0.33 19.14
N ILE A 329 14.31 0.95 19.49
CA ILE A 329 14.00 2.02 18.55
C ILE A 329 15.33 2.45 17.90
N PRO A 330 15.46 2.36 16.57
CA PRO A 330 16.65 2.83 15.89
C PRO A 330 16.79 4.34 16.08
N GLY A 331 18.02 4.81 16.33
CA GLY A 331 18.26 6.24 16.49
C GLY A 331 17.88 7.01 15.22
N ALA A 332 17.29 8.19 15.40
CA ALA A 332 16.90 9.06 14.30
C ALA A 332 18.10 9.36 13.39
N VAL A 333 17.84 9.45 12.09
CA VAL A 333 18.84 9.91 11.12
C VAL A 333 18.87 11.43 11.20
N ASP A 334 19.65 11.95 12.15
CA ASP A 334 19.75 13.40 12.41
C ASP A 334 20.35 14.18 11.22
N ASN A 335 20.93 13.50 10.22
CA ASN A 335 21.54 14.15 9.06
C ASN A 335 21.42 13.27 7.79
N PRO A 336 20.99 13.81 6.62
CA PRO A 336 21.09 13.12 5.33
C PRO A 336 22.51 12.65 4.98
N ALA A 337 23.54 13.15 5.68
CA ALA A 337 24.93 12.70 5.60
C ALA A 337 25.25 11.38 6.34
N GLY A 338 24.29 10.72 7.00
CA GLY A 338 24.40 9.30 7.38
C GLY A 338 24.98 8.98 8.76
N SER A 339 25.10 9.94 9.68
CA SER A 339 25.36 9.63 11.08
C SER A 339 24.06 9.15 11.75
N THR A 340 23.98 7.87 12.08
CA THR A 340 22.85 7.31 12.84
C THR A 340 23.08 7.57 14.32
N ALA A 341 22.13 8.20 15.00
CA ALA A 341 22.14 8.26 16.46
C ALA A 341 22.16 6.83 17.05
N ASN A 342 22.70 6.68 18.25
CA ASN A 342 22.68 5.38 18.91
C ASN A 342 21.22 4.96 19.19
N PRO A 343 20.87 3.68 18.98
CA PRO A 343 19.53 3.19 19.30
C PRO A 343 19.28 3.23 20.81
N TRP A 344 18.02 3.28 21.21
CA TRP A 344 17.63 3.08 22.61
C TRP A 344 16.68 1.90 22.74
N ILE A 345 16.63 1.35 23.95
CA ILE A 345 15.75 0.25 24.33
C ILE A 345 14.54 0.86 25.04
N LEU A 346 13.35 0.39 24.70
CA LEU A 346 12.09 0.72 25.34
C LEU A 346 11.47 -0.55 25.90
N ALA A 347 11.05 -0.51 27.16
CA ALA A 347 10.33 -1.58 27.83
C ALA A 347 9.04 -1.04 28.44
N VAL A 348 7.95 -1.79 28.29
CA VAL A 348 6.67 -1.48 28.91
C VAL A 348 6.42 -2.49 30.03
N TYR A 349 6.26 -1.99 31.25
CA TYR A 349 5.93 -2.79 32.42
C TYR A 349 4.51 -2.47 32.87
N SER A 350 3.73 -3.47 33.27
CA SER A 350 2.34 -3.26 33.75
C SER A 350 2.03 -4.03 35.02
N ASN A 351 1.13 -3.50 35.84
CA ASN A 351 0.68 -4.13 37.08
C ASN A 351 -0.35 -5.24 36.77
N PRO A 352 -0.18 -6.48 37.26
CA PRO A 352 -1.18 -7.54 37.07
C PRO A 352 -2.55 -7.13 37.64
N LEU A 353 -3.62 -7.36 36.86
CA LEU A 353 -5.01 -7.12 37.27
C LEU A 353 -5.47 -7.99 38.47
N ALA A 354 -4.70 -9.01 38.85
CA ALA A 354 -5.05 -10.02 39.85
C ALA A 354 -4.52 -9.70 41.28
N ALA A 355 -4.41 -8.43 41.66
CA ALA A 355 -4.16 -8.08 43.05
C ALA A 355 -5.43 -8.36 43.88
N THR A 356 -5.34 -9.34 44.78
CA THR A 356 -6.38 -9.72 45.74
C THR A 356 -6.93 -8.51 46.52
N PRO A 357 -8.24 -8.49 46.86
CA PRO A 357 -8.90 -7.33 47.50
C PRO A 357 -8.43 -6.98 48.93
N ASP A 358 -7.50 -7.74 49.51
CA ASP A 358 -7.01 -7.54 50.88
C ASP A 358 -5.90 -6.47 51.03
N HIS A 359 -5.53 -5.78 49.93
CA HIS A 359 -4.58 -4.66 49.97
C HIS A 359 -5.24 -3.39 49.44
N THR A 360 -6.07 -2.77 50.27
CA THR A 360 -6.76 -1.48 50.03
C THR A 360 -5.81 -0.26 50.01
N GLY A 361 -4.68 -0.34 49.30
CA GLY A 361 -3.67 0.73 49.32
C GLY A 361 -2.65 0.77 48.19
N GLN A 362 -2.85 0.10 47.04
CA GLN A 362 -1.89 0.20 45.92
C GLN A 362 -2.40 1.11 44.79
N ASN A 363 -2.35 2.43 45.02
CA ASN A 363 -2.40 3.46 43.97
C ASN A 363 -1.09 3.47 43.15
N GLY A 364 -0.87 2.44 42.33
CA GLY A 364 0.23 2.39 41.37
C GLY A 364 -0.28 2.68 39.95
N SER A 365 0.58 3.23 39.08
CA SER A 365 0.27 3.38 37.65
C SER A 365 -0.06 2.03 37.01
N ALA A 366 -0.96 2.01 36.01
CA ALA A 366 -1.31 0.78 35.33
C ALA A 366 -0.15 0.25 34.46
N SER A 367 0.53 1.16 33.75
CA SER A 367 1.71 0.87 32.94
C SER A 367 2.82 1.89 33.16
N ILE A 368 4.07 1.44 33.00
CA ILE A 368 5.29 2.25 33.11
C ILE A 368 6.18 1.95 31.91
N ILE A 369 6.61 2.99 31.20
CA ILE A 369 7.60 2.89 30.12
C ILE A 369 8.97 3.25 30.67
N VAL A 370 9.90 2.30 30.57
CA VAL A 370 11.31 2.46 30.96
C VAL A 370 12.16 2.47 29.69
N ARG A 371 13.10 3.41 29.60
CA ARG A 371 13.95 3.60 28.41
C ARG A 371 15.43 3.59 28.77
N TRP A 372 16.28 3.04 27.90
CA TRP A 372 17.73 3.06 28.03
C TRP A 372 18.40 3.53 26.75
N GLN A 373 19.23 4.57 26.85
CA GLN A 373 20.08 5.01 25.77
C GLN A 373 21.34 4.15 25.71
N LEU A 374 21.69 3.69 24.51
CA LEU A 374 22.90 2.90 24.30
C LEU A 374 24.08 3.83 24.00
N GLU A 375 25.06 3.90 24.88
CA GLU A 375 26.22 4.77 24.73
C GLU A 375 27.50 3.98 24.48
N ALA A 376 28.48 4.58 23.79
CA ALA A 376 29.79 3.99 23.59
C ALA A 376 30.78 4.63 24.57
N ALA A 377 31.04 3.94 25.68
CA ALA A 377 31.99 4.38 26.69
C ALA A 377 33.41 3.86 26.41
N SER A 378 34.43 4.68 26.68
CA SER A 378 35.82 4.23 26.69
C SER A 378 36.08 3.37 27.93
N GLN A 379 36.68 2.19 27.77
CA GLN A 379 37.08 1.38 28.93
C GLN A 379 38.35 1.99 29.54
N ASN A 380 38.20 2.66 30.67
CA ASN A 380 39.33 2.99 31.53
C ASN A 380 39.47 1.88 32.58
N LEU A 381 40.58 1.16 32.56
CA LEU A 381 40.91 0.22 33.63
C LEU A 381 41.11 1.01 34.94
N HIS A 382 40.83 0.37 36.08
CA HIS A 382 41.09 0.98 37.38
C HIS A 382 42.61 1.29 37.51
N PRO A 383 43.02 2.46 38.04
CA PRO A 383 44.43 2.89 38.07
C PRO A 383 45.40 1.86 38.68
N LYS A 384 44.92 1.04 39.64
CA LYS A 384 45.69 -0.08 40.22
C LYS A 384 46.13 -1.17 39.23
N PHE A 385 45.52 -1.25 38.04
CA PHE A 385 46.00 -2.17 37.00
C PHE A 385 47.27 -1.67 36.30
N ASP A 386 47.64 -0.39 36.45
CA ASP A 386 48.93 0.12 36.00
C ASP A 386 50.10 -0.43 36.84
N GLU A 387 49.84 -0.92 38.06
CA GLU A 387 50.84 -1.52 38.96
C GLU A 387 51.20 -2.97 38.59
N VAL A 388 50.41 -3.62 37.72
CA VAL A 388 50.67 -4.98 37.25
C VAL A 388 51.61 -4.92 36.05
N VAL A 389 52.90 -5.22 36.27
CA VAL A 389 53.96 -5.28 35.24
C VAL A 389 53.68 -6.42 34.25
N SER A 390 52.75 -6.19 33.32
CA SER A 390 52.49 -7.04 32.17
C SER A 390 53.02 -6.34 30.91
N LYS A 391 53.75 -7.08 30.08
CA LYS A 391 54.44 -6.55 28.88
C LYS A 391 53.46 -5.73 28.02
N LYS A 392 53.66 -4.41 28.03
CA LYS A 392 52.81 -3.42 27.37
C LYS A 392 52.90 -3.58 25.85
N ASN A 393 51.94 -4.26 25.24
CA ASN A 393 51.72 -4.20 23.79
C ASN A 393 51.13 -2.81 23.47
N HIS A 394 51.98 -1.88 23.01
CA HIS A 394 51.64 -0.47 22.75
C HIS A 394 50.62 -0.23 21.61
N ASN A 395 50.09 -1.31 20.99
CA ASN A 395 49.14 -1.26 19.86
C ASN A 395 47.78 -1.89 20.16
N ALA A 396 47.44 -2.20 21.42
CA ALA A 396 46.10 -2.69 21.75
C ALA A 396 45.12 -1.50 21.77
N GLN A 397 44.41 -1.27 20.66
CA GLN A 397 43.23 -0.39 20.66
C GLN A 397 42.21 -0.97 21.65
N VAL A 398 42.00 -0.27 22.77
CA VAL A 398 40.94 -0.59 23.73
C VAL A 398 39.61 -0.42 22.99
N LYS A 399 38.88 -1.52 22.83
CA LYS A 399 37.58 -1.48 22.15
C LYS A 399 36.56 -0.75 23.04
N PRO A 400 35.77 0.20 22.49
CA PRO A 400 34.72 0.88 23.24
C PRO A 400 33.71 -0.15 23.77
N LYS A 401 33.30 0.01 25.03
CA LYS A 401 32.26 -0.78 25.68
C LYS A 401 30.91 -0.11 25.42
N MET A 402 29.89 -0.88 25.08
CA MET A 402 28.54 -0.36 25.02
C MET A 402 27.99 -0.27 26.44
N GLU A 403 27.42 0.86 26.84
CA GLU A 403 26.82 1.09 28.16
C GLU A 403 25.33 1.42 28.02
N LEU A 404 24.54 0.99 28.99
CA LEU A 404 23.10 1.28 29.05
C LEU A 404 22.87 2.39 30.05
N CYS A 405 22.36 3.52 29.56
CA CYS A 405 22.06 4.69 30.36
C CYS A 405 20.53 4.80 30.50
N ARG A 406 19.98 4.46 31.66
CA ARG A 406 18.54 4.55 31.93
C ARG A 406 18.09 6.02 31.90
N LEU A 407 16.98 6.28 31.20
CA LEU A 407 16.31 7.57 31.13
C LEU A 407 15.15 7.62 32.14
N GLU A 408 14.51 8.78 32.28
CA GLU A 408 13.35 8.95 33.15
C GLU A 408 12.18 8.03 32.76
N ASP A 409 11.58 7.41 33.78
CA ASP A 409 10.44 6.50 33.67
C ASP A 409 9.13 7.28 33.44
N ILE A 410 8.31 6.81 32.50
CA ILE A 410 7.05 7.47 32.13
C ILE A 410 5.88 6.63 32.63
N HIS A 411 5.00 7.24 33.39
CA HIS A 411 3.91 6.58 34.10
C HIS A 411 2.56 6.81 33.41
N PHE A 412 1.74 5.77 33.30
CA PHE A 412 0.42 5.82 32.69
C PHE A 412 -0.63 5.21 33.62
N ASP A 413 -1.79 5.87 33.72
CA ASP A 413 -2.95 5.36 34.47
C ASP A 413 -3.76 4.33 33.66
N LYS A 414 -3.41 4.13 32.38
CA LYS A 414 -4.02 3.17 31.46
C LYS A 414 -3.05 2.05 31.12
N TYR A 415 -3.59 0.89 30.78
CA TYR A 415 -2.79 -0.25 30.34
C TYR A 415 -2.34 -0.07 28.90
N VAL A 416 -1.04 -0.12 28.65
CA VAL A 416 -0.47 -0.11 27.30
C VAL A 416 -0.61 -1.50 26.68
N ILE A 417 -1.32 -1.60 25.55
CA ILE A 417 -1.61 -2.87 24.86
C ILE A 417 -0.86 -3.05 23.54
N SER A 418 -0.37 -1.94 22.95
CA SER A 418 0.47 -1.95 21.74
C SER A 418 1.39 -0.74 21.70
N VAL A 419 2.57 -0.94 21.13
CA VAL A 419 3.55 0.09 20.80
C VAL A 419 4.01 -0.16 19.36
N ASP A 420 3.80 0.82 18.49
CA ASP A 420 4.02 0.69 17.05
C ASP A 420 4.86 1.86 16.52
N GLN A 421 5.85 1.58 15.68
CA GLN A 421 6.63 2.61 14.99
C GLN A 421 5.99 2.98 13.65
N ALA A 422 5.72 4.27 13.45
CA ALA A 422 5.26 4.84 12.20
C ALA A 422 6.33 5.75 11.56
N GLU A 423 6.16 6.08 10.28
CA GLU A 423 6.97 7.10 9.57
C GLU A 423 8.49 6.87 9.61
N TYR A 424 8.92 5.62 9.43
CA TYR A 424 10.33 5.20 9.52
C TYR A 424 10.94 5.33 10.93
N GLY A 425 10.10 5.25 11.97
CA GLY A 425 10.53 5.30 13.37
C GLY A 425 10.65 6.72 13.91
N THR A 426 10.11 7.74 13.22
CA THR A 426 10.05 9.12 13.73
C THR A 426 8.80 9.40 14.55
N VAL A 427 7.83 8.48 14.55
CA VAL A 427 6.58 8.58 15.33
C VAL A 427 6.36 7.26 16.04
N LEU A 428 6.04 7.33 17.34
CA LEU A 428 5.68 6.18 18.17
C LEU A 428 4.18 6.25 18.48
N ALA A 429 3.41 5.27 18.04
CA ALA A 429 1.99 5.13 18.38
C ALA A 429 1.85 4.20 19.58
N ILE A 430 1.16 4.67 20.62
CA ILE A 430 0.84 3.88 21.82
C ILE A 430 -0.67 3.70 21.87
N THR A 431 -1.10 2.45 21.96
CA THR A 431 -2.52 2.08 22.10
C THR A 431 -2.79 1.60 23.52
N TYR A 432 -3.87 2.10 24.11
CA TYR A 432 -4.28 1.78 25.48
C TYR A 432 -5.48 0.83 25.53
N ASP A 433 -5.79 0.30 26.71
CA ASP A 433 -6.89 -0.64 26.95
C ASP A 433 -8.29 -0.06 26.67
N ASP A 434 -8.47 1.25 26.83
CA ASP A 434 -9.68 1.95 26.39
C ASP A 434 -9.75 2.15 24.86
N SER A 435 -8.83 1.53 24.12
CA SER A 435 -8.70 1.62 22.67
C SER A 435 -8.34 3.03 22.16
N SER A 436 -7.93 3.97 23.02
CA SER A 436 -7.36 5.25 22.59
C SER A 436 -5.95 5.06 22.03
N ILE A 437 -5.59 5.88 21.05
CA ILE A 437 -4.27 5.86 20.40
C ILE A 437 -3.64 7.25 20.54
N THR A 438 -2.46 7.30 21.15
CA THR A 438 -1.70 8.54 21.31
C THR A 438 -0.36 8.41 20.58
N PHE A 439 0.03 9.47 19.87
CA PHE A 439 1.25 9.48 19.07
C PHE A 439 2.30 10.38 19.72
N TYR A 440 3.53 9.88 19.80
CA TYR A 440 4.64 10.49 20.52
C TYR A 440 5.86 10.68 19.62
N ASP A 441 6.63 11.73 19.90
CA ASP A 441 8.01 11.82 19.46
C ASP A 441 8.84 10.73 20.17
N PRO A 442 9.49 9.80 19.46
CA PRO A 442 10.18 8.68 20.09
C PRO A 442 11.32 9.09 21.03
N LYS A 443 11.94 10.26 20.81
CA LYS A 443 13.10 10.75 21.56
C LYS A 443 12.69 11.42 22.87
N THR A 444 11.80 12.39 22.75
CA THR A 444 11.36 13.23 23.87
C THR A 444 10.15 12.64 24.59
N MET A 445 9.41 11.73 23.95
CA MET A 445 8.09 11.26 24.40
C MET A 445 7.09 12.41 24.58
N ALA A 446 7.27 13.50 23.82
CA ALA A 446 6.27 14.56 23.71
C ALA A 446 5.11 14.09 22.82
N VAL A 447 3.88 14.40 23.22
CA VAL A 447 2.67 14.05 22.45
C VAL A 447 2.53 14.97 21.25
N PHE A 448 2.18 14.41 20.09
CA PHE A 448 1.73 15.19 18.94
C PHE A 448 0.27 15.64 19.14
N ASN A 449 0.07 16.87 19.62
CA ASN A 449 -1.25 17.44 19.95
C ASN A 449 -1.76 18.46 18.90
N GLY A 450 -1.47 18.25 17.61
CA GLY A 450 -1.82 19.18 16.54
C GLY A 450 -0.78 20.27 16.29
N THR A 451 -1.12 21.25 15.45
CA THR A 451 -0.15 22.22 14.92
C THR A 451 0.09 23.39 15.87
N ASP A 452 1.16 23.32 16.66
CA ASP A 452 1.75 24.51 17.29
C ASP A 452 2.50 25.39 16.26
N ASP A 453 3.05 24.75 15.20
CA ASP A 453 3.72 25.40 14.06
C ASP A 453 3.01 25.06 12.74
N ASN A 454 2.40 26.06 12.10
CA ASN A 454 1.71 25.91 10.81
C ASN A 454 2.65 26.03 9.60
N SER A 455 3.97 26.06 9.82
CA SER A 455 5.00 26.17 8.78
C SER A 455 5.76 24.88 8.52
N THR A 456 5.71 23.89 9.42
CA THR A 456 6.34 22.58 9.24
C THR A 456 5.40 21.44 9.62
N VAL A 457 5.45 20.34 8.88
CA VAL A 457 4.66 19.12 9.16
C VAL A 457 5.53 17.90 8.92
N THR A 458 5.60 17.01 9.92
CA THR A 458 6.34 15.74 9.85
C THR A 458 5.43 14.53 9.78
N CYS A 459 4.22 14.61 10.34
CA CYS A 459 3.25 13.50 10.37
C CYS A 459 1.80 14.02 10.37
N LEU A 460 0.84 13.11 10.19
CA LEU A 460 -0.58 13.45 10.19
C LEU A 460 -1.05 13.97 11.55
N THR A 461 -0.58 13.39 12.65
CA THR A 461 -1.05 13.77 14.00
C THR A 461 -0.58 15.16 14.39
N GLN A 462 0.64 15.55 14.00
CA GLN A 462 1.10 16.93 14.10
C GLN A 462 0.21 17.91 13.31
N ALA A 463 -0.41 17.47 12.21
CA ALA A 463 -1.36 18.28 11.46
C ALA A 463 -2.79 18.30 12.06
N GLY A 464 -3.02 17.65 13.21
CA GLY A 464 -4.29 17.59 13.92
C GLY A 464 -5.15 16.36 13.60
N PHE A 465 -4.63 15.37 12.85
CA PHE A 465 -5.36 14.13 12.61
C PHE A 465 -5.36 13.28 13.88
N HIS A 466 -6.50 12.71 14.23
CA HIS A 466 -6.64 11.87 15.42
C HIS A 466 -7.44 10.61 15.11
N SER A 467 -7.34 9.60 15.98
CA SER A 467 -8.05 8.34 15.81
C SER A 467 -9.24 8.29 16.77
N PRO A 468 -10.49 8.16 16.30
CA PRO A 468 -11.66 8.16 17.17
C PRO A 468 -11.68 6.90 18.06
N PRO A 469 -12.06 7.01 19.35
CA PRO A 469 -12.05 5.88 20.28
C PRO A 469 -13.22 4.89 20.12
N GLU A 470 -14.10 5.09 19.12
CA GLU A 470 -15.41 4.42 19.01
C GLU A 470 -15.39 2.89 18.96
N VAL A 471 -14.28 2.29 18.56
CA VAL A 471 -14.16 0.84 18.34
C VAL A 471 -13.32 0.22 19.44
N SER A 472 -13.85 -0.79 20.14
CA SER A 472 -13.11 -1.52 21.17
C SER A 472 -12.34 -2.71 20.59
N GLY A 473 -11.05 -2.82 20.93
CA GLY A 473 -10.23 -3.97 20.57
C GLY A 473 -8.93 -4.01 21.36
N LEU A 474 -8.43 -5.21 21.62
CA LEU A 474 -7.22 -5.42 22.45
C LEU A 474 -5.96 -5.72 21.62
N GLN A 475 -6.13 -5.81 20.29
CA GLN A 475 -5.07 -6.02 19.34
C GLN A 475 -5.30 -5.13 18.13
N ILE A 476 -4.23 -4.50 17.67
CA ILE A 476 -4.27 -3.47 16.64
C ILE A 476 -3.12 -3.66 15.65
N SER A 477 -3.35 -3.26 14.40
CA SER A 477 -2.28 -3.05 13.43
C SER A 477 -2.59 -1.83 12.59
N PHE A 478 -1.60 -0.97 12.39
CA PHE A 478 -1.71 0.22 11.55
C PHE A 478 -1.53 -0.10 10.07
N SER A 479 -2.19 0.67 9.23
CA SER A 479 -1.95 0.68 7.79
C SER A 479 -0.54 1.23 7.49
N PRO A 480 0.01 0.98 6.30
CA PRO A 480 1.39 1.36 6.02
C PRO A 480 1.67 2.87 6.11
N SER A 481 0.67 3.74 5.88
CA SER A 481 0.78 5.18 6.10
C SER A 481 0.22 5.66 7.44
N ALA A 482 -0.17 4.74 8.32
CA ALA A 482 -0.85 5.00 9.60
C ALA A 482 -2.12 5.88 9.51
N CYS A 483 -2.72 6.04 8.32
CA CYS A 483 -4.00 6.72 8.12
C CYS A 483 -5.19 5.90 8.61
N ALA A 484 -5.00 4.58 8.71
CA ALA A 484 -6.00 3.63 9.17
C ALA A 484 -5.37 2.64 10.13
N ALA A 485 -6.19 2.00 10.94
CA ALA A 485 -5.82 0.86 11.76
C ALA A 485 -6.93 -0.19 11.71
N VAL A 486 -6.58 -1.45 11.90
CA VAL A 486 -7.55 -2.52 12.10
C VAL A 486 -7.35 -3.10 13.48
N MET A 487 -8.45 -3.33 14.18
CA MET A 487 -8.45 -3.94 15.50
C MET A 487 -9.24 -5.24 15.50
N LEU A 488 -8.90 -6.15 16.41
CA LEU A 488 -9.70 -7.33 16.71
C LEU A 488 -10.52 -7.06 17.98
N ASP A 489 -11.84 -7.18 17.84
CA ASP A 489 -12.75 -7.09 18.97
C ASP A 489 -12.77 -8.39 19.79
N SER A 490 -13.51 -8.39 20.91
CA SER A 490 -13.59 -9.55 21.82
C SER A 490 -14.25 -10.79 21.20
N GLU A 491 -14.96 -10.64 20.08
CA GLU A 491 -15.58 -11.74 19.35
C GLU A 491 -14.68 -12.26 18.21
N GLY A 492 -13.51 -11.62 18.00
CA GLY A 492 -12.54 -11.98 16.96
C GLY A 492 -12.87 -11.39 15.59
N GLN A 493 -13.76 -10.40 15.52
CA GLN A 493 -14.08 -9.69 14.29
C GLN A 493 -13.14 -8.50 14.08
N THR A 494 -12.77 -8.27 12.82
CA THR A 494 -11.90 -7.14 12.47
C THR A 494 -12.72 -5.86 12.30
N GLN A 495 -12.30 -4.80 12.96
CA GLN A 495 -12.92 -3.48 12.88
C GLN A 495 -11.93 -2.46 12.30
N LEU A 496 -12.36 -1.74 11.27
CA LEU A 496 -11.53 -0.73 10.60
C LEU A 496 -11.72 0.64 11.26
N ARG A 497 -10.62 1.30 11.62
CA ARG A 497 -10.58 2.66 12.15
C ARG A 497 -9.83 3.57 11.18
N LEU A 498 -10.39 4.73 10.87
CA LEU A 498 -9.76 5.76 10.05
C LEU A 498 -9.39 6.95 10.92
N MET A 499 -8.28 7.63 10.61
CA MET A 499 -8.00 8.92 11.22
C MET A 499 -9.01 9.96 10.75
N GLU A 500 -9.37 10.91 11.60
CA GLU A 500 -10.31 12.00 11.33
C GLU A 500 -9.63 13.36 11.46
N HIS A 501 -10.15 14.34 10.72
CA HIS A 501 -9.69 15.72 10.74
C HIS A 501 -10.85 16.68 10.43
N SER A 502 -10.83 17.86 11.06
CA SER A 502 -11.84 18.91 10.89
C SER A 502 -11.64 19.76 9.63
N TYR A 503 -10.49 19.64 8.97
CA TYR A 503 -10.04 20.40 7.81
C TYR A 503 -10.18 21.92 7.96
N GLY A 504 -9.97 22.41 9.19
CA GLY A 504 -10.10 23.83 9.53
C GLY A 504 -11.51 24.27 9.86
N ALA A 505 -12.52 23.39 9.84
CA ALA A 505 -13.92 23.70 10.18
C ALA A 505 -14.22 23.54 11.69
N GLU A 506 -13.40 24.14 12.54
CA GLU A 506 -13.60 24.12 14.00
C GLU A 506 -14.38 25.34 14.48
N ASN A 507 -15.30 25.16 15.43
CA ASN A 507 -16.03 26.26 16.09
C ASN A 507 -16.72 27.25 15.11
N SER A 508 -17.23 26.76 13.98
CA SER A 508 -17.88 27.55 12.92
C SER A 508 -17.01 28.63 12.23
N LEU A 509 -15.69 28.61 12.43
CA LEU A 509 -14.72 29.48 11.75
C LEU A 509 -13.78 28.63 10.91
N PHE A 510 -13.60 28.99 9.64
CA PHE A 510 -12.70 28.27 8.73
C PHE A 510 -11.25 28.75 8.89
N ASP A 511 -10.36 27.86 9.29
CA ASP A 511 -8.92 28.11 9.36
C ASP A 511 -8.19 27.54 8.13
N GLU A 512 -7.87 28.43 7.19
CA GLU A 512 -7.14 28.08 5.97
C GLU A 512 -5.74 27.51 6.26
N SER A 513 -5.11 27.92 7.37
CA SER A 513 -3.77 27.48 7.71
C SER A 513 -3.76 26.02 8.19
N LYS A 514 -4.76 25.62 8.98
CA LYS A 514 -5.01 24.22 9.36
C LYS A 514 -5.40 23.36 8.16
N PHE A 515 -6.28 23.87 7.28
CA PHE A 515 -6.61 23.19 6.02
C PHE A 515 -5.35 22.94 5.17
N SER A 516 -4.52 23.98 4.99
CA SER A 516 -3.28 23.90 4.22
C SER A 516 -2.28 22.90 4.82
N ALA A 517 -2.13 22.88 6.16
CA ALA A 517 -1.28 21.92 6.86
C ALA A 517 -1.81 20.47 6.70
N ALA A 518 -3.13 20.27 6.77
CA ALA A 518 -3.74 18.95 6.59
C ALA A 518 -3.52 18.39 5.18
N ILE A 519 -3.71 19.22 4.14
CA ILE A 519 -3.41 18.86 2.75
C ILE A 519 -1.92 18.55 2.58
N ALA A 520 -1.04 19.31 3.24
CA ALA A 520 0.39 19.06 3.19
C ALA A 520 0.80 17.75 3.87
N ALA A 521 0.16 17.39 4.99
CA ALA A 521 0.38 16.15 5.73
C ALA A 521 -0.05 14.92 4.91
N LEU A 522 -1.25 14.95 4.32
CA LEU A 522 -1.74 13.90 3.41
C LEU A 522 -0.82 13.74 2.20
N THR A 523 -0.34 14.86 1.65
CA THR A 523 0.60 14.85 0.53
C THR A 523 1.93 14.21 0.93
N LEU A 524 2.45 14.55 2.11
CA LEU A 524 3.68 13.97 2.64
C LEU A 524 3.54 12.44 2.82
N ALA A 525 2.44 11.97 3.42
CA ALA A 525 2.13 10.55 3.56
C ALA A 525 2.08 9.83 2.20
N PHE A 526 1.42 10.44 1.20
CA PHE A 526 1.36 9.89 -0.16
C PHE A 526 2.72 9.83 -0.84
N CYS A 527 3.54 10.88 -0.68
CA CYS A 527 4.91 10.94 -1.19
C CYS A 527 5.80 9.83 -0.58
N ARG A 528 5.68 9.57 0.72
CA ARG A 528 6.39 8.46 1.39
C ARG A 528 5.98 7.11 0.84
N GLY A 529 4.68 6.89 0.61
CA GLY A 529 4.18 5.66 -0.02
C GLY A 529 4.73 5.46 -1.44
N CYS A 530 4.79 6.54 -2.22
CA CYS A 530 5.36 6.53 -3.58
C CYS A 530 6.86 6.22 -3.60
N GLY A 531 7.64 6.76 -2.67
CA GLY A 531 9.10 6.60 -2.62
C GLY A 531 9.58 5.20 -2.23
N SER A 532 8.77 4.48 -1.44
CA SER A 532 9.09 3.16 -0.88
C SER A 532 8.28 2.00 -1.50
N ASP A 533 7.57 2.26 -2.60
CA ASP A 533 6.68 1.29 -3.29
C ASP A 533 5.58 0.67 -2.41
N ILE A 534 5.10 1.41 -1.41
CA ILE A 534 4.11 0.95 -0.45
C ILE A 534 2.69 1.17 -1.02
N ASN A 535 1.72 0.39 -0.54
CA ASN A 535 0.30 0.62 -0.79
C ASN A 535 -0.15 2.00 -0.21
N THR A 536 -0.99 2.72 -0.96
CA THR A 536 -1.53 4.05 -0.58
C THR A 536 -3.05 4.10 -0.67
N ASP A 537 -3.71 2.94 -0.63
CA ASP A 537 -5.16 2.81 -0.72
C ASP A 537 -5.87 3.30 0.56
N ASP A 538 -5.19 3.26 1.70
CA ASP A 538 -5.62 3.86 2.96
C ASP A 538 -5.76 5.39 2.86
N ILE A 539 -4.77 6.07 2.27
CA ILE A 539 -4.81 7.51 1.99
C ILE A 539 -5.95 7.82 1.02
N LEU A 540 -6.11 7.02 -0.04
CA LEU A 540 -7.19 7.19 -1.00
C LEU A 540 -8.57 7.03 -0.35
N MET A 541 -8.76 6.02 0.50
CA MET A 541 -10.00 5.83 1.24
C MET A 541 -10.30 7.02 2.15
N LEU A 542 -9.30 7.52 2.90
CA LEU A 542 -9.46 8.66 3.79
C LEU A 542 -9.86 9.92 2.99
N VAL A 543 -9.15 10.21 1.90
CA VAL A 543 -9.45 11.35 1.01
C VAL A 543 -10.86 11.26 0.43
N MET A 544 -11.29 10.09 -0.04
CA MET A 544 -12.63 9.91 -0.62
C MET A 544 -13.75 10.02 0.40
N ARG A 545 -13.49 9.67 1.67
CA ARG A 545 -14.50 9.74 2.73
C ARG A 545 -14.63 11.12 3.36
N GLN A 546 -13.55 11.88 3.48
CA GLN A 546 -13.53 13.11 4.27
C GLN A 546 -13.37 14.40 3.47
N LEU A 547 -12.75 14.37 2.28
CA LEU A 547 -12.56 15.59 1.48
C LEU A 547 -13.72 15.85 0.52
N SER A 548 -14.16 17.11 0.45
CA SER A 548 -15.03 17.61 -0.62
C SER A 548 -14.34 17.53 -1.99
N SER A 549 -15.10 17.62 -3.08
CA SER A 549 -14.53 17.60 -4.45
C SER A 549 -13.50 18.71 -4.69
N GLU A 550 -13.68 19.88 -4.07
CA GLU A 550 -12.77 21.02 -4.16
C GLU A 550 -11.47 20.73 -3.39
N ALA A 551 -11.58 20.20 -2.17
CA ALA A 551 -10.44 19.82 -1.36
C ALA A 551 -9.65 18.64 -1.97
N GLN A 552 -10.33 17.68 -2.61
CA GLN A 552 -9.68 16.62 -3.39
C GLN A 552 -8.84 17.20 -4.54
N THR A 553 -9.35 18.25 -5.20
CA THR A 553 -8.63 18.96 -6.27
C THR A 553 -7.40 19.72 -5.72
N ALA A 554 -7.52 20.34 -4.54
CA ALA A 554 -6.40 20.98 -3.85
C ALA A 554 -5.31 19.96 -3.48
N PHE A 555 -5.71 18.81 -2.92
CA PHE A 555 -4.83 17.69 -2.60
C PHE A 555 -4.09 17.17 -3.83
N LEU A 556 -4.80 16.90 -4.94
CA LEU A 556 -4.18 16.47 -6.19
C LEU A 556 -3.16 17.49 -6.71
N ASN A 557 -3.50 18.78 -6.70
CA ASN A 557 -2.58 19.83 -7.11
C ASN A 557 -1.32 19.87 -6.23
N GLU A 558 -1.46 19.63 -4.94
CA GLU A 558 -0.34 19.56 -4.00
C GLU A 558 0.54 18.32 -4.27
N VAL A 559 -0.05 17.14 -4.51
CA VAL A 559 0.68 15.91 -4.87
C VAL A 559 1.55 16.09 -6.11
N TYR A 560 1.00 16.67 -7.18
CA TYR A 560 1.77 16.96 -8.40
C TYR A 560 2.85 18.03 -8.20
N ARG A 561 2.76 18.87 -7.16
CA ARG A 561 3.79 19.83 -6.79
C ARG A 561 4.90 19.20 -5.94
N ALA A 562 4.51 18.34 -5.01
CA ALA A 562 5.41 17.71 -4.05
C ALA A 562 6.35 16.69 -4.70
N LEU A 563 5.83 15.93 -5.66
CA LEU A 563 6.62 14.96 -6.40
C LEU A 563 7.37 15.67 -7.54
N PRO A 564 8.64 15.32 -7.81
CA PRO A 564 9.46 15.95 -8.84
C PRO A 564 9.03 15.54 -10.27
N ILE A 565 7.76 15.73 -10.60
CA ILE A 565 7.15 15.42 -11.89
C ILE A 565 7.21 16.71 -12.72
N ASN A 566 8.14 16.76 -13.67
CA ASN A 566 8.12 17.82 -14.67
C ASN A 566 6.97 17.55 -15.65
N CYS A 567 5.90 18.33 -15.56
CA CYS A 567 4.74 18.20 -16.45
C CYS A 567 5.04 18.60 -17.91
N ASN A 568 6.24 19.09 -18.22
CA ASN A 568 6.73 19.27 -19.58
C ASN A 568 7.48 18.01 -20.06
N PHE A 569 6.80 17.13 -20.79
CA PHE A 569 7.36 15.85 -21.23
C PHE A 569 8.05 15.91 -22.61
N THR A 570 8.39 17.10 -23.12
CA THR A 570 9.05 17.21 -24.43
C THR A 570 10.57 17.04 -24.36
N VAL A 571 11.20 17.32 -23.21
CA VAL A 571 12.67 17.45 -23.05
C VAL A 571 13.37 16.14 -22.66
N ASP A 572 12.68 15.21 -21.97
CA ASP A 572 13.28 14.01 -21.36
C ASP A 572 12.43 12.73 -21.60
N GLN A 573 12.11 12.44 -22.86
CA GLN A 573 11.14 11.40 -23.24
C GLN A 573 11.54 9.98 -22.82
N ASP A 574 12.85 9.68 -22.76
CA ASP A 574 13.33 8.34 -22.39
C ASP A 574 13.12 8.01 -20.90
N LYS A 575 13.06 9.04 -20.03
CA LYS A 575 12.83 8.86 -18.58
C LYS A 575 11.34 8.69 -18.25
N LEU A 576 10.44 9.11 -19.14
CA LEU A 576 8.98 9.04 -18.95
C LEU A 576 8.50 7.60 -18.69
N MET A 577 9.04 6.63 -19.42
CA MET A 577 8.64 5.22 -19.33
C MET A 577 8.91 4.61 -17.96
N ASN A 578 10.02 5.00 -17.34
CA ASN A 578 10.53 4.44 -16.09
C ASN A 578 10.32 5.37 -14.88
N HIS A 579 9.57 6.47 -15.04
CA HIS A 579 9.36 7.42 -13.96
C HIS A 579 8.53 6.78 -12.83
N PRO A 580 9.04 6.74 -11.58
CA PRO A 580 8.39 6.01 -10.49
C PRO A 580 7.07 6.65 -10.03
N TYR A 581 6.98 7.98 -10.07
CA TYR A 581 5.83 8.70 -9.50
C TYR A 581 4.65 8.94 -10.45
N ILE A 582 4.88 9.06 -11.76
CA ILE A 582 3.82 9.33 -12.74
C ILE A 582 2.68 8.31 -12.69
N PRO A 583 2.92 6.98 -12.75
CA PRO A 583 1.82 6.01 -12.66
C PRO A 583 1.09 6.07 -11.32
N ARG A 584 1.76 6.45 -10.22
CA ARG A 584 1.12 6.62 -8.90
C ARG A 584 0.17 7.82 -8.88
N CYS A 585 0.58 8.97 -9.41
CA CYS A 585 -0.27 10.17 -9.48
C CYS A 585 -1.46 9.99 -10.41
N LEU A 586 -1.23 9.44 -11.61
CA LEU A 586 -2.31 9.15 -12.56
C LEU A 586 -3.32 8.16 -11.96
N SER A 587 -2.82 7.17 -11.21
CA SER A 587 -3.69 6.21 -10.53
C SER A 587 -4.53 6.85 -9.43
N LEU A 588 -3.94 7.72 -8.60
CA LEU A 588 -4.67 8.48 -7.58
C LEU A 588 -5.78 9.33 -8.22
N GLN A 589 -5.43 10.11 -9.25
CA GLN A 589 -6.38 10.97 -9.96
C GLN A 589 -7.49 10.15 -10.65
N ALA A 590 -7.15 9.02 -11.27
CA ALA A 590 -8.12 8.13 -11.87
C ALA A 590 -9.05 7.51 -10.83
N ALA A 591 -8.54 7.14 -9.65
CA ALA A 591 -9.34 6.49 -8.62
C ALA A 591 -10.33 7.44 -7.93
N LEU A 592 -9.94 8.70 -7.66
CA LEU A 592 -10.82 9.70 -7.02
C LEU A 592 -12.10 9.98 -7.82
N GLY A 593 -12.04 9.80 -9.14
CA GLY A 593 -13.19 9.99 -10.03
C GLY A 593 -13.90 8.72 -10.47
N PHE A 594 -13.59 7.59 -9.84
CA PHE A 594 -14.33 6.34 -10.05
C PHE A 594 -15.67 6.39 -9.31
N ARG A 595 -16.75 6.02 -10.00
CA ARG A 595 -18.11 6.02 -9.43
C ARG A 595 -18.67 4.62 -9.35
N ASP A 596 -18.78 3.95 -10.48
CA ASP A 596 -19.16 2.56 -10.54
C ASP A 596 -18.50 1.94 -11.78
N ARG A 597 -18.50 0.62 -11.87
CA ARG A 597 -17.86 -0.11 -12.96
C ARG A 597 -18.53 0.11 -14.31
N TYR A 598 -19.83 0.38 -14.33
CA TYR A 598 -20.63 0.37 -15.54
C TYR A 598 -20.74 1.76 -16.19
N LYS A 599 -20.64 2.81 -15.38
CA LYS A 599 -20.69 4.21 -15.81
C LYS A 599 -19.29 4.75 -16.15
N PRO A 600 -19.23 5.79 -16.99
CA PRO A 600 -17.99 6.51 -17.24
C PRO A 600 -17.44 7.14 -15.96
N ARG A 601 -16.11 7.26 -15.89
CA ARG A 601 -15.44 8.07 -14.87
C ARG A 601 -15.80 9.54 -15.05
N ILE A 602 -15.69 10.34 -13.99
CA ILE A 602 -15.77 11.81 -14.17
C ILE A 602 -14.68 12.27 -15.15
N PHE A 603 -14.95 13.36 -15.86
CA PHE A 603 -14.07 13.82 -16.95
C PHE A 603 -12.60 14.00 -16.53
N THR A 604 -12.36 14.63 -15.38
CA THR A 604 -11.00 14.83 -14.81
C THR A 604 -10.28 13.53 -14.44
N SER A 605 -11.00 12.42 -14.29
CA SER A 605 -10.48 11.08 -14.02
C SER A 605 -10.39 10.21 -15.29
N ALA A 606 -11.20 10.49 -16.30
CA ALA A 606 -11.11 9.84 -17.61
C ALA A 606 -9.78 10.12 -18.31
N VAL A 607 -9.24 11.34 -18.18
CA VAL A 607 -7.94 11.76 -18.74
C VAL A 607 -6.78 10.89 -18.22
N PRO A 608 -6.50 10.82 -16.90
CA PRO A 608 -5.41 9.99 -16.39
C PRO A 608 -5.66 8.49 -16.60
N TRP A 609 -6.93 8.06 -16.65
CA TRP A 609 -7.27 6.67 -16.99
C TRP A 609 -6.85 6.30 -18.41
N ALA A 610 -7.18 7.14 -19.40
CA ALA A 610 -6.73 6.96 -20.77
C ALA A 610 -5.19 7.00 -20.88
N ILE A 611 -4.53 7.89 -20.15
CA ILE A 611 -3.06 7.96 -20.12
C ILE A 611 -2.43 6.69 -19.54
N LEU A 612 -3.02 6.09 -18.50
CA LEU A 612 -2.55 4.80 -17.95
C LEU A 612 -2.61 3.67 -18.98
N HIS A 613 -3.66 3.63 -19.81
CA HIS A 613 -3.75 2.69 -20.92
C HIS A 613 -2.70 2.93 -22.01
N LEU A 614 -2.52 4.19 -22.42
CA LEU A 614 -1.49 4.56 -23.40
C LEU A 614 -0.09 4.22 -22.89
N ARG A 615 0.19 4.48 -21.61
CA ARG A 615 1.43 4.09 -20.95
C ARG A 615 1.61 2.58 -20.97
N HIS A 616 0.59 1.81 -20.60
CA HIS A 616 0.64 0.35 -20.63
C HIS A 616 0.99 -0.18 -22.02
N GLY A 617 0.31 0.30 -23.07
CA GLY A 617 0.60 -0.07 -24.46
C GLY A 617 2.03 0.28 -24.87
N ALA A 618 2.48 1.50 -24.61
CA ALA A 618 3.84 1.93 -24.93
C ALA A 618 4.91 1.07 -24.22
N VAL A 619 4.73 0.80 -22.93
CA VAL A 619 5.70 0.06 -22.10
C VAL A 619 5.69 -1.42 -22.49
N LEU A 620 4.52 -1.97 -22.80
CA LEU A 620 4.36 -3.33 -23.32
C LEU A 620 5.18 -3.53 -24.60
N PHE A 621 5.05 -2.66 -25.59
CA PHE A 621 5.83 -2.78 -26.84
C PHE A 621 7.34 -2.70 -26.57
N ALA A 622 7.78 -1.78 -25.71
CA ALA A 622 9.20 -1.65 -25.37
C ALA A 622 9.77 -2.94 -24.76
N TYR A 623 9.09 -3.55 -23.79
CA TYR A 623 9.54 -4.81 -23.19
C TYR A 623 9.32 -6.02 -24.10
N PHE A 624 8.32 -5.99 -24.99
CA PHE A 624 8.11 -7.04 -25.99
C PHE A 624 9.29 -7.14 -26.96
N PHE A 625 9.88 -6.01 -27.38
CA PHE A 625 11.09 -6.06 -28.21
C PHE A 625 12.31 -6.61 -27.46
N GLN A 626 12.42 -6.39 -26.16
CA GLN A 626 13.45 -7.03 -25.34
C GLN A 626 13.21 -8.54 -25.22
N TYR A 627 11.95 -8.94 -25.09
CA TYR A 627 11.54 -10.33 -25.05
C TYR A 627 11.90 -11.08 -26.34
N ILE A 628 11.56 -10.54 -27.52
CA ILE A 628 11.88 -11.19 -28.81
C ILE A 628 13.39 -11.22 -29.09
N LYS A 629 14.14 -10.16 -28.73
CA LYS A 629 15.59 -10.09 -28.96
C LYS A 629 16.42 -10.98 -28.02
N GLY A 630 15.83 -11.50 -26.95
CA GLY A 630 16.53 -12.40 -26.02
C GLY A 630 16.98 -13.67 -26.73
N ILE A 631 18.15 -14.21 -26.35
CA ILE A 631 18.61 -15.53 -26.80
C ILE A 631 17.64 -16.57 -26.21
N GLN A 632 16.59 -16.93 -26.96
CA GLN A 632 15.60 -17.92 -26.56
C GLN A 632 15.76 -19.18 -27.43
N THR A 633 16.03 -20.31 -26.77
CA THR A 633 15.99 -21.65 -27.34
C THR A 633 14.56 -22.21 -27.40
N ASP A 634 13.66 -21.66 -26.57
CA ASP A 634 12.28 -22.09 -26.41
C ASP A 634 11.32 -21.31 -27.34
N PRO A 635 10.18 -21.90 -27.75
CA PRO A 635 9.17 -21.21 -28.53
C PRO A 635 8.55 -20.04 -27.74
N HIS A 636 8.13 -19.01 -28.46
CA HIS A 636 7.50 -17.84 -27.85
C HIS A 636 6.19 -18.19 -27.13
N ASP A 637 5.97 -17.58 -25.97
CA ASP A 637 4.81 -17.78 -25.11
C ASP A 637 3.56 -17.16 -25.78
N SER A 638 2.56 -18.00 -26.06
CA SER A 638 1.34 -17.59 -26.75
C SER A 638 0.53 -16.57 -25.93
N GLY A 639 0.67 -16.57 -24.59
CA GLY A 639 0.03 -15.60 -23.71
C GLY A 639 0.59 -14.19 -23.88
N VAL A 640 1.91 -14.08 -24.10
CA VAL A 640 2.57 -12.79 -24.38
C VAL A 640 2.11 -12.24 -25.72
N LEU A 641 2.09 -13.07 -26.77
CA LEU A 641 1.66 -12.64 -28.10
C LEU A 641 0.17 -12.28 -28.15
N ARG A 642 -0.67 -13.01 -27.39
CA ARG A 642 -2.08 -12.66 -27.23
C ARG A 642 -2.28 -11.33 -26.51
N MET A 643 -1.44 -11.01 -25.51
CA MET A 643 -1.43 -9.70 -24.86
C MET A 643 -1.02 -8.59 -25.84
N VAL A 644 -0.01 -8.82 -26.70
CA VAL A 644 0.39 -7.87 -27.75
C VAL A 644 -0.73 -7.66 -28.76
N LEU A 645 -1.37 -8.72 -29.25
CA LEU A 645 -2.49 -8.66 -30.19
C LEU A 645 -3.62 -7.77 -29.66
N GLY A 646 -4.13 -8.06 -28.46
CA GLY A 646 -5.25 -7.29 -27.91
C GLY A 646 -4.88 -5.83 -27.62
N ASN A 647 -3.65 -5.56 -27.16
CA ASN A 647 -3.21 -4.17 -26.96
C ASN A 647 -3.02 -3.43 -28.29
N THR A 648 -2.54 -4.09 -29.35
CA THR A 648 -2.50 -3.53 -30.71
C THR A 648 -3.89 -3.13 -31.18
N ARG A 649 -4.90 -4.01 -30.99
CA ARG A 649 -6.29 -3.69 -31.30
C ARG A 649 -6.81 -2.51 -30.50
N TRP A 650 -6.58 -2.51 -29.19
CA TRP A 650 -7.04 -1.42 -28.31
C TRP A 650 -6.46 -0.07 -28.72
N VAL A 651 -5.16 0.01 -29.02
CA VAL A 651 -4.53 1.28 -29.40
C VAL A 651 -4.93 1.75 -30.80
N LEU A 652 -5.19 0.84 -31.75
CA LEU A 652 -5.71 1.19 -33.07
C LEU A 652 -7.12 1.76 -32.95
N ASP A 653 -8.03 1.04 -32.28
CA ASP A 653 -9.42 1.47 -32.08
C ASP A 653 -9.47 2.79 -31.28
N PHE A 654 -8.62 2.97 -30.26
CA PHE A 654 -8.52 4.23 -29.53
C PHE A 654 -7.98 5.38 -30.39
N SER A 655 -7.05 5.12 -31.32
CA SER A 655 -6.55 6.13 -32.24
C SER A 655 -7.60 6.52 -33.30
N GLN A 656 -8.40 5.56 -33.75
CA GLN A 656 -9.55 5.80 -34.64
C GLN A 656 -10.64 6.61 -33.92
N TYR A 657 -10.95 6.26 -32.67
CA TYR A 657 -11.84 7.05 -31.81
C TYR A 657 -11.37 8.50 -31.67
N ILE A 658 -10.07 8.73 -31.41
CA ILE A 658 -9.51 10.10 -31.35
C ILE A 658 -9.75 10.85 -32.67
N LEU A 659 -9.46 10.24 -33.83
CA LEU A 659 -9.67 10.89 -35.12
C LEU A 659 -11.14 11.19 -35.39
N ASN A 660 -12.03 10.24 -35.10
CA ASN A 660 -13.47 10.40 -35.32
C ASN A 660 -14.00 11.61 -34.55
N GLU A 661 -13.75 11.64 -33.24
CA GLU A 661 -14.19 12.72 -32.36
C GLU A 661 -13.57 14.07 -32.75
N VAL A 662 -12.31 14.10 -33.17
CA VAL A 662 -11.65 15.34 -33.60
C VAL A 662 -12.21 15.84 -34.92
N PHE A 663 -12.60 14.96 -35.84
CA PHE A 663 -13.26 15.36 -37.08
C PHE A 663 -14.66 15.91 -36.82
N ASP A 664 -15.42 15.28 -35.92
CA ASP A 664 -16.74 15.76 -35.53
C ASP A 664 -16.64 17.13 -34.82
N LEU A 665 -15.68 17.30 -33.91
CA LEU A 665 -15.39 18.60 -33.30
C LEU A 665 -14.96 19.65 -34.32
N ALA A 666 -14.13 19.30 -35.31
CA ALA A 666 -13.71 20.26 -36.33
C ALA A 666 -14.91 20.79 -37.14
N ASP A 667 -15.88 19.94 -37.46
CA ASP A 667 -17.10 20.33 -38.17
C ASP A 667 -18.03 21.17 -37.27
N GLU A 668 -18.20 20.79 -36.01
CA GLU A 668 -18.97 21.59 -35.05
C GLU A 668 -18.40 23.00 -34.90
N PHE A 669 -17.07 23.13 -34.90
CA PHE A 669 -16.40 24.42 -34.74
C PHE A 669 -16.34 25.23 -36.03
N GLU A 670 -16.64 24.66 -37.21
CA GLU A 670 -16.48 25.31 -38.52
C GLU A 670 -17.15 26.69 -38.58
N SER A 671 -18.38 26.80 -38.07
CA SER A 671 -19.15 28.06 -38.04
C SER A 671 -18.52 29.18 -37.20
N VAL A 672 -17.73 28.83 -36.18
CA VAL A 672 -17.08 29.78 -35.27
C VAL A 672 -15.59 29.92 -35.54
N LEU A 673 -15.02 29.17 -36.50
CA LEU A 673 -13.58 29.22 -36.78
C LEU A 673 -13.11 30.61 -37.18
N SER A 674 -13.95 31.45 -37.79
CA SER A 674 -13.56 32.80 -38.24
C SER A 674 -13.64 33.87 -37.13
N ASP A 675 -14.35 33.59 -36.03
CA ASP A 675 -14.56 34.52 -34.91
C ASP A 675 -13.82 34.02 -33.67
N GLN A 676 -12.75 34.73 -33.28
CA GLN A 676 -11.90 34.35 -32.16
C GLN A 676 -12.64 34.35 -30.81
N GLU A 677 -13.59 35.27 -30.61
CA GLU A 677 -14.33 35.38 -29.36
C GLU A 677 -15.35 34.25 -29.25
N ALA A 678 -16.14 34.03 -30.30
CA ALA A 678 -17.08 32.91 -30.36
C ALA A 678 -16.38 31.55 -30.25
N PHE A 679 -15.23 31.39 -30.91
CA PHE A 679 -14.39 30.19 -30.80
C PHE A 679 -13.94 29.94 -29.35
N THR A 680 -13.44 30.98 -28.69
CA THR A 680 -12.95 30.89 -27.30
C THR A 680 -14.06 30.53 -26.33
N GLN A 681 -15.25 31.12 -26.48
CA GLN A 681 -16.40 30.81 -25.64
C GLN A 681 -16.89 29.37 -25.84
N LYS A 682 -16.99 28.93 -27.10
CA LYS A 682 -17.36 27.54 -27.40
C LYS A 682 -16.33 26.54 -26.88
N LEU A 683 -15.05 26.84 -27.01
CA LEU A 683 -13.97 25.97 -26.52
C LEU A 683 -13.99 25.82 -24.99
N LYS A 684 -14.31 26.90 -24.24
CA LYS A 684 -14.40 26.86 -22.77
C LYS A 684 -15.50 25.93 -22.26
N THR A 685 -16.59 25.75 -23.01
CA THR A 685 -17.70 24.88 -22.64
C THR A 685 -17.56 23.45 -23.21
N THR A 686 -16.60 23.23 -24.10
CA THR A 686 -16.39 21.93 -24.76
C THR A 686 -15.53 21.02 -23.89
N THR A 687 -16.09 19.88 -23.48
CA THR A 687 -15.36 18.80 -22.80
C THR A 687 -15.05 17.68 -23.79
N SER A 688 -13.81 17.61 -24.26
CA SER A 688 -13.36 16.57 -25.20
C SER A 688 -12.13 15.85 -24.68
N LEU A 689 -12.27 14.56 -24.37
CA LEU A 689 -11.14 13.72 -23.96
C LEU A 689 -10.08 13.62 -25.08
N PRO A 690 -10.43 13.34 -26.35
CA PRO A 690 -9.47 13.35 -27.46
C PRO A 690 -8.65 14.64 -27.55
N LEU A 691 -9.29 15.80 -27.36
CA LEU A 691 -8.60 17.08 -27.42
C LEU A 691 -7.59 17.23 -26.27
N ILE A 692 -7.95 16.88 -25.03
CA ILE A 692 -7.02 16.90 -23.89
C ILE A 692 -5.85 15.92 -24.12
N ILE A 693 -6.14 14.72 -24.63
CA ILE A 693 -5.13 13.69 -24.96
C ILE A 693 -4.18 14.16 -26.06
N LEU A 694 -4.66 14.91 -27.04
CA LEU A 694 -3.83 15.47 -28.11
C LEU A 694 -3.05 16.71 -27.66
N LEU A 695 -3.57 17.52 -26.76
CA LEU A 695 -2.87 18.71 -26.29
C LEU A 695 -1.77 18.36 -25.27
N SER A 696 -2.00 17.37 -24.40
CA SER A 696 -1.04 17.03 -23.33
C SER A 696 0.24 16.43 -23.88
N SER A 697 1.38 16.94 -23.43
CA SER A 697 2.71 16.44 -23.82
C SER A 697 2.94 14.99 -23.38
N MET A 698 2.35 14.55 -22.26
CA MET A 698 2.51 13.19 -21.73
C MET A 698 1.86 12.14 -22.64
N SER A 699 0.56 12.30 -22.90
CA SER A 699 -0.21 11.39 -23.77
C SER A 699 0.31 11.40 -25.20
N ARG A 700 0.63 12.58 -25.77
CA ARG A 700 1.25 12.68 -27.09
C ARG A 700 2.54 11.88 -27.20
N THR A 701 3.36 11.89 -26.15
CA THR A 701 4.61 11.13 -26.14
C THR A 701 4.36 9.63 -26.13
N PHE A 702 3.39 9.15 -25.33
CA PHE A 702 2.98 7.74 -25.37
C PHE A 702 2.38 7.33 -26.72
N LEU A 703 1.56 8.17 -27.35
CA LEU A 703 1.01 7.92 -28.69
C LEU A 703 2.13 7.77 -29.74
N ARG A 704 3.19 8.59 -29.67
CA ARG A 704 4.36 8.45 -30.53
C ARG A 704 5.14 7.16 -30.26
N PHE A 705 5.30 6.76 -29.00
CA PHE A 705 5.91 5.47 -28.67
C PHE A 705 5.08 4.29 -29.15
N ILE A 706 3.75 4.39 -29.08
CA ILE A 706 2.84 3.40 -29.64
C ILE A 706 3.01 3.31 -31.15
N CYS A 707 3.02 4.42 -31.90
CA CYS A 707 3.24 4.39 -33.36
C CYS A 707 4.56 3.70 -33.74
N ARG A 708 5.65 4.02 -33.02
CA ARG A 708 6.94 3.32 -33.18
C ARG A 708 6.84 1.83 -32.83
N GLY A 709 6.11 1.49 -31.78
CA GLY A 709 5.82 0.12 -31.36
C GLY A 709 5.08 -0.68 -32.42
N LEU A 710 4.00 -0.13 -32.98
CA LEU A 710 3.21 -0.76 -34.03
C LEU A 710 4.05 -1.05 -35.28
N ARG A 711 4.86 -0.07 -35.73
CA ARG A 711 5.82 -0.28 -36.83
C ARG A 711 6.84 -1.36 -36.51
N GLY A 712 7.38 -1.36 -35.29
CA GLY A 712 8.36 -2.35 -34.86
C GLY A 712 7.79 -3.76 -34.77
N VAL A 713 6.53 -3.92 -34.35
CA VAL A 713 5.84 -5.23 -34.34
C VAL A 713 5.66 -5.72 -35.77
N HIS A 714 5.20 -4.88 -36.69
CA HIS A 714 5.03 -5.26 -38.10
C HIS A 714 6.36 -5.64 -38.76
N SER A 715 7.40 -4.82 -38.60
CA SER A 715 8.74 -5.06 -39.16
C SER A 715 9.46 -6.25 -38.52
N GLY A 716 9.11 -6.61 -37.29
CA GLY A 716 9.69 -7.73 -36.55
C GLY A 716 9.11 -9.09 -36.92
N TYR A 717 8.04 -9.14 -37.72
CA TYR A 717 7.41 -10.39 -38.10
C TYR A 717 8.24 -11.16 -39.12
N ASN A 718 8.65 -12.38 -38.75
CA ASN A 718 9.26 -13.33 -39.67
C ASN A 718 8.49 -14.66 -39.60
N PRO A 719 7.63 -14.97 -40.59
CA PRO A 719 6.82 -16.18 -40.58
C PRO A 719 7.65 -17.47 -40.59
N SER A 720 8.91 -17.41 -40.99
CA SER A 720 9.86 -18.53 -41.05
C SER A 720 10.70 -18.68 -39.77
N ALA A 721 10.45 -17.86 -38.74
CA ALA A 721 11.18 -17.96 -37.47
C ALA A 721 10.82 -19.25 -36.73
N ALA A 722 11.83 -20.06 -36.40
CA ALA A 722 11.66 -21.35 -35.73
C ALA A 722 10.97 -21.26 -34.35
N ASN A 723 11.07 -20.11 -33.68
CA ASN A 723 10.49 -19.88 -32.35
C ASN A 723 8.99 -19.52 -32.37
N LEU A 724 8.38 -19.35 -33.56
CA LEU A 724 6.95 -19.07 -33.73
C LEU A 724 6.19 -20.33 -34.16
N VAL A 725 5.65 -21.08 -33.18
CA VAL A 725 4.93 -22.35 -33.40
C VAL A 725 3.50 -22.27 -32.85
N GLY A 726 2.56 -22.99 -33.48
CA GLY A 726 1.17 -23.11 -33.01
C GLY A 726 0.46 -21.77 -32.85
N ASP A 727 -0.27 -21.60 -31.75
CA ASP A 727 -1.02 -20.38 -31.39
C ASP A 727 -0.17 -19.10 -31.45
N SER A 728 1.10 -19.18 -31.08
CA SER A 728 2.02 -18.03 -31.12
C SER A 728 2.17 -17.47 -32.54
N ARG A 729 2.25 -18.36 -33.55
CA ARG A 729 2.30 -17.95 -34.95
C ARG A 729 0.98 -17.29 -35.38
N ILE A 730 -0.14 -17.87 -34.95
CA ILE A 730 -1.49 -17.36 -35.26
C ILE A 730 -1.64 -15.94 -34.71
N TYR A 731 -1.42 -15.72 -33.42
CA TYR A 731 -1.61 -14.40 -32.80
C TYR A 731 -0.68 -13.33 -33.38
N TYR A 732 0.57 -13.67 -33.71
CA TYR A 732 1.47 -12.72 -34.37
C TYR A 732 0.97 -12.39 -35.78
N SER A 733 0.62 -13.41 -36.58
CA SER A 733 0.09 -13.19 -37.94
C SER A 733 -1.19 -12.35 -37.94
N GLU A 734 -2.08 -12.57 -36.97
CA GLU A 734 -3.30 -11.79 -36.78
C GLU A 734 -2.99 -10.35 -36.38
N THR A 735 -1.94 -10.13 -35.57
CA THR A 735 -1.47 -8.78 -35.22
C THR A 735 -1.01 -8.03 -36.47
N CYS A 736 -0.24 -8.67 -37.35
CA CYS A 736 0.19 -8.07 -38.61
C CYS A 736 -0.99 -7.81 -39.54
N HIS A 737 -1.89 -8.78 -39.68
CA HIS A 737 -3.09 -8.63 -40.48
C HIS A 737 -3.94 -7.43 -40.03
N LEU A 738 -4.14 -7.28 -38.72
CA LEU A 738 -4.87 -6.15 -38.13
C LEU A 738 -4.23 -4.80 -38.46
N LEU A 739 -2.90 -4.73 -38.53
CA LEU A 739 -2.16 -3.52 -38.92
C LEU A 739 -2.33 -3.23 -40.42
N ASP A 740 -2.29 -4.26 -41.26
CA ASP A 740 -2.45 -4.14 -42.71
C ASP A 740 -3.89 -3.74 -43.11
N THR A 741 -4.90 -4.21 -42.36
CA THR A 741 -6.32 -3.92 -42.62
C THR A 741 -6.86 -2.72 -41.83
N SER A 742 -6.02 -2.03 -41.05
CA SER A 742 -6.46 -0.86 -40.28
C SER A 742 -7.02 0.22 -41.21
N PRO A 743 -8.22 0.78 -40.96
CA PRO A 743 -8.83 1.84 -41.77
C PRO A 743 -7.94 3.08 -41.96
N VAL A 744 -7.02 3.32 -41.02
CA VAL A 744 -6.06 4.40 -41.07
C VAL A 744 -4.66 3.83 -40.93
N ARG A 745 -3.78 4.22 -41.86
CA ARG A 745 -2.37 3.79 -41.89
C ARG A 745 -1.57 4.49 -40.79
N ILE A 746 -0.55 3.81 -40.26
CA ILE A 746 0.27 4.31 -39.15
C ILE A 746 0.99 5.61 -39.52
N ASP A 747 1.46 5.76 -40.74
CA ASP A 747 2.14 6.98 -41.22
C ASP A 747 1.20 8.20 -41.25
N VAL A 748 -0.09 8.00 -41.51
CA VAL A 748 -1.11 9.06 -41.44
C VAL A 748 -1.31 9.52 -40.00
N TYR A 749 -1.36 8.59 -39.05
CA TYR A 749 -1.39 8.92 -37.62
C TYR A 749 -0.13 9.68 -37.16
N GLU A 750 1.05 9.24 -37.59
CA GLU A 750 2.31 9.93 -37.28
C GLU A 750 2.33 11.34 -37.85
N LYS A 751 1.85 11.53 -39.09
CA LYS A 751 1.67 12.85 -39.74
C LYS A 751 0.70 13.73 -38.95
N PHE A 752 -0.45 13.19 -38.53
CA PHE A 752 -1.42 13.90 -37.71
C PHE A 752 -0.80 14.37 -36.38
N LEU A 753 -0.16 13.45 -35.64
CA LEU A 753 0.49 13.76 -34.37
C LEU A 753 1.63 14.78 -34.52
N ALA A 754 2.40 14.71 -35.60
CA ALA A 754 3.45 15.69 -35.90
C ALA A 754 2.85 17.09 -36.17
N GLY A 755 1.71 17.17 -36.87
CA GLY A 755 0.96 18.41 -37.07
C GLY A 755 0.47 19.01 -35.76
N VAL A 756 -0.14 18.19 -34.88
CA VAL A 756 -0.57 18.60 -33.54
C VAL A 756 0.62 19.10 -32.71
N ASP A 757 1.74 18.38 -32.73
CA ASP A 757 2.95 18.74 -32.00
C ASP A 757 3.53 20.09 -32.48
N SER A 758 3.52 20.32 -33.79
CA SER A 758 3.87 21.62 -34.37
C SER A 758 2.94 22.73 -33.88
N ALA A 759 1.62 22.52 -33.93
CA ALA A 759 0.63 23.51 -33.48
C ALA A 759 0.82 23.87 -32.00
N VAL A 760 0.99 22.88 -31.11
CA VAL A 760 1.22 23.11 -29.68
C VAL A 760 2.56 23.82 -29.45
N ARG A 761 3.62 23.40 -30.13
CA ARG A 761 4.94 24.06 -30.05
C ARG A 761 4.82 25.53 -30.45
N HIS A 762 4.16 25.84 -31.56
CA HIS A 762 3.97 27.22 -32.02
C HIS A 762 3.12 28.05 -31.06
N ALA A 763 2.09 27.47 -30.46
CA ALA A 763 1.26 28.16 -29.48
C ALA A 763 2.06 28.57 -28.24
N TYR A 764 2.88 27.67 -27.68
CA TYR A 764 3.77 28.03 -26.57
C TYR A 764 4.82 29.07 -26.95
N HIS A 765 5.50 28.91 -28.10
CA HIS A 765 6.49 29.90 -28.54
C HIS A 765 5.85 31.27 -28.81
N GLY A 766 4.67 31.30 -29.44
CA GLY A 766 3.94 32.53 -29.73
C GLY A 766 3.49 33.29 -28.48
N ALA A 767 3.27 32.56 -27.37
CA ALA A 767 2.98 33.16 -26.07
C ALA A 767 4.23 33.47 -25.23
N GLY A 768 5.44 33.19 -25.73
CA GLY A 768 6.70 33.41 -25.01
C GLY A 768 7.02 32.37 -23.92
N PHE A 769 6.37 31.19 -23.94
CA PHE A 769 6.58 30.13 -22.95
C PHE A 769 7.80 29.25 -23.33
N GLY A 770 8.86 29.36 -22.55
CA GLY A 770 10.03 28.47 -22.57
C GLY A 770 9.82 27.19 -21.77
N ASP A 771 10.88 26.41 -21.58
CA ASP A 771 10.81 25.13 -20.87
C ASP A 771 10.48 25.27 -19.38
N THR A 772 10.73 26.44 -18.79
CA THR A 772 10.45 26.79 -17.39
C THR A 772 8.99 27.15 -17.14
N GLU A 773 8.31 27.77 -18.11
CA GLU A 773 6.92 28.23 -17.96
C GLU A 773 5.89 27.17 -18.39
N ARG A 774 6.27 26.26 -19.31
CA ARG A 774 5.41 25.17 -19.83
C ARG A 774 4.81 24.21 -18.78
N PRO A 775 5.51 23.84 -17.69
CA PRO A 775 4.97 22.87 -16.74
C PRO A 775 3.65 23.30 -16.08
N GLY A 776 3.42 24.61 -15.92
CA GLY A 776 2.19 25.15 -15.31
C GLY A 776 0.94 24.83 -16.14
N PRO A 777 0.85 25.32 -17.39
CA PRO A 777 -0.27 24.99 -18.29
C PRO A 777 -0.43 23.49 -18.55
N GLU A 778 0.67 22.73 -18.70
CA GLU A 778 0.59 21.27 -18.89
C GLU A 778 0.00 20.56 -17.65
N LYS A 779 0.35 21.02 -16.44
CA LYS A 779 -0.25 20.52 -15.20
C LYS A 779 -1.74 20.84 -15.12
N GLU A 780 -2.15 22.06 -15.47
CA GLU A 780 -3.58 22.45 -15.48
C GLU A 780 -4.38 21.56 -16.44
N LEU A 781 -3.83 21.33 -17.64
CA LEU A 781 -4.42 20.45 -18.65
C LEU A 781 -4.57 19.02 -18.13
N LEU A 782 -3.57 18.49 -17.43
CA LEU A 782 -3.56 17.11 -16.92
C LEU A 782 -4.47 16.93 -15.70
N VAL A 783 -4.39 17.82 -14.71
CA VAL A 783 -5.05 17.67 -13.41
C VAL A 783 -6.50 18.13 -13.46
N ASN A 784 -6.75 19.29 -14.08
CA ASN A 784 -8.08 19.90 -14.11
C ASN A 784 -8.86 19.58 -15.38
N ALA A 785 -8.24 18.91 -16.37
CA ALA A 785 -8.83 18.63 -17.68
C ALA A 785 -9.39 19.89 -18.37
N ARG A 786 -8.71 21.04 -18.19
CA ARG A 786 -9.08 22.33 -18.79
C ARG A 786 -8.02 22.77 -19.77
N ILE A 787 -8.44 23.29 -20.92
CA ILE A 787 -7.54 23.79 -21.95
C ILE A 787 -7.02 25.17 -21.52
N PRO A 788 -5.71 25.32 -21.22
CA PRO A 788 -5.15 26.60 -20.83
C PRO A 788 -5.23 27.63 -21.97
N PRO A 789 -5.35 28.94 -21.68
CA PRO A 789 -5.45 29.98 -22.69
C PRO A 789 -4.33 29.95 -23.75
N VAL A 790 -3.11 29.63 -23.33
CA VAL A 790 -1.94 29.50 -24.22
C VAL A 790 -2.12 28.44 -25.31
N LEU A 791 -2.95 27.42 -25.09
CA LEU A 791 -3.21 26.34 -26.03
C LEU A 791 -4.42 26.57 -26.94
N MET A 792 -5.20 27.65 -26.75
CA MET A 792 -6.36 27.93 -27.59
C MET A 792 -5.98 28.08 -29.07
N ASN A 793 -4.86 28.76 -29.34
CA ASN A 793 -4.32 28.90 -30.70
C ASN A 793 -3.88 27.56 -31.30
N ALA A 794 -3.42 26.60 -30.47
CA ALA A 794 -3.10 25.26 -30.93
C ALA A 794 -4.35 24.53 -31.41
N VAL A 795 -5.48 24.62 -30.66
CA VAL A 795 -6.76 24.02 -31.08
C VAL A 795 -7.25 24.62 -32.39
N SER A 796 -7.20 25.94 -32.53
CA SER A 796 -7.56 26.63 -33.77
C SER A 796 -6.71 26.15 -34.95
N ALA A 797 -5.39 26.04 -34.77
CA ALA A 797 -4.48 25.52 -35.80
C ALA A 797 -4.77 24.05 -36.14
N ILE A 798 -5.08 23.21 -35.14
CA ILE A 798 -5.43 21.81 -35.37
C ILE A 798 -6.65 21.70 -36.29
N PHE A 799 -7.72 22.47 -36.03
CA PHE A 799 -8.93 22.43 -36.85
C PHE A 799 -8.75 23.10 -38.23
N ARG A 800 -7.98 24.19 -38.33
CA ARG A 800 -7.80 24.92 -39.59
C ARG A 800 -6.79 24.29 -40.56
N SER A 801 -5.76 23.62 -40.06
CA SER A 801 -4.67 23.11 -40.91
C SER A 801 -4.41 21.62 -40.74
N VAL A 802 -4.29 21.11 -39.51
CA VAL A 802 -3.89 19.73 -39.26
C VAL A 802 -4.98 18.74 -39.69
N VAL A 803 -6.22 18.96 -39.26
CA VAL A 803 -7.38 18.12 -39.60
C VAL A 803 -7.62 18.09 -41.11
N PRO A 804 -7.73 19.23 -41.82
CA PRO A 804 -7.87 19.23 -43.28
C PRO A 804 -6.74 18.51 -44.02
N ALA A 805 -5.50 18.60 -43.52
CA ALA A 805 -4.33 17.98 -44.16
C ALA A 805 -4.29 16.45 -44.07
N VAL A 806 -5.05 15.84 -43.16
CA VAL A 806 -5.16 14.37 -43.02
C VAL A 806 -6.54 13.84 -43.42
N ARG A 807 -7.56 14.70 -43.47
CA ARG A 807 -8.96 14.33 -43.77
C ARG A 807 -9.09 13.60 -45.12
N GLY A 808 -8.31 13.97 -46.13
CA GLY A 808 -8.32 13.32 -47.44
C GLY A 808 -7.64 11.95 -47.50
N GLU A 809 -6.88 11.57 -46.48
CA GLU A 809 -6.16 10.29 -46.40
C GLU A 809 -6.86 9.27 -45.48
N VAL A 810 -7.99 9.66 -44.88
CA VAL A 810 -8.75 8.85 -43.92
C VAL A 810 -10.14 8.58 -44.46
N ASP A 811 -10.53 7.31 -44.50
CA ASP A 811 -11.93 6.94 -44.75
C ASP A 811 -12.78 7.27 -43.51
N ARG A 812 -13.39 8.46 -43.54
CA ARG A 812 -14.21 8.95 -42.44
C ARG A 812 -15.44 8.07 -42.19
N LEU A 813 -16.05 7.50 -43.24
CA LEU A 813 -17.25 6.68 -43.06
C LEU A 813 -16.92 5.40 -42.29
N THR A 814 -15.79 4.78 -42.63
CA THR A 814 -15.34 3.55 -41.94
C THR A 814 -15.04 3.80 -40.47
N ILE A 815 -14.34 4.88 -40.11
CA ILE A 815 -14.08 5.20 -38.69
C ILE A 815 -15.35 5.64 -37.96
N TYR A 816 -16.28 6.33 -38.62
CA TYR A 816 -17.54 6.78 -38.01
C TYR A 816 -18.47 5.61 -37.69
N LEU A 817 -18.50 4.58 -38.54
CA LEU A 817 -19.28 3.36 -38.32
C LEU A 817 -18.60 2.35 -37.37
N GLY A 818 -17.40 2.66 -36.89
CA GLY A 818 -16.64 1.81 -35.96
C GLY A 818 -17.34 1.66 -34.60
N ASP A 819 -17.28 0.46 -34.01
CA ASP A 819 -17.79 0.21 -32.66
C ASP A 819 -16.67 0.36 -31.61
N TYR A 820 -16.65 1.53 -30.95
CA TYR A 820 -15.67 1.85 -29.90
C TYR A 820 -16.15 1.53 -28.48
N THR A 821 -17.33 0.93 -28.32
CA THR A 821 -17.97 0.74 -26.99
C THR A 821 -17.13 -0.14 -26.06
N TRP A 822 -16.38 -1.07 -26.64
CA TRP A 822 -15.49 -1.95 -25.88
C TRP A 822 -14.28 -1.25 -25.25
N LEU A 823 -13.91 -0.06 -25.75
CA LEU A 823 -12.86 0.76 -25.15
C LEU A 823 -13.26 1.23 -23.74
N GLY A 824 -14.57 1.37 -23.49
CA GLY A 824 -15.09 1.85 -22.22
C GLY A 824 -14.77 3.33 -21.96
N VAL A 825 -14.67 4.14 -23.01
CA VAL A 825 -14.33 5.56 -22.89
C VAL A 825 -15.54 6.47 -23.11
N GLY A 826 -16.51 6.02 -23.92
CA GLY A 826 -17.75 6.74 -24.18
C GLY A 826 -18.67 6.83 -22.96
N ASP A 827 -19.46 7.89 -22.93
CA ASP A 827 -20.53 8.14 -21.96
C ASP A 827 -21.91 7.66 -22.47
N ASP A 828 -21.95 7.05 -23.65
CA ASP A 828 -23.15 6.58 -24.29
C ASP A 828 -23.71 5.28 -23.66
N LYS A 829 -25.02 5.08 -23.83
CA LYS A 829 -25.73 3.91 -23.29
C LYS A 829 -25.21 2.59 -23.84
N ARG A 830 -24.70 2.55 -25.08
CA ARG A 830 -24.19 1.32 -25.69
C ARG A 830 -22.90 0.89 -25.01
N THR A 831 -22.03 1.82 -24.66
CA THR A 831 -20.83 1.58 -23.84
C THR A 831 -21.20 1.03 -22.45
N GLU A 832 -22.20 1.60 -21.78
CA GLU A 832 -22.70 1.08 -20.49
C GLU A 832 -23.21 -0.38 -20.63
N VAL A 833 -24.04 -0.65 -21.64
CA VAL A 833 -24.57 -1.99 -21.91
C VAL A 833 -23.45 -2.98 -22.24
N TYR A 834 -22.44 -2.56 -23.00
CA TYR A 834 -21.28 -3.38 -23.30
C TYR A 834 -20.57 -3.81 -22.00
N ARG A 835 -20.29 -2.87 -21.10
CA ARG A 835 -19.63 -3.14 -19.81
C ARG A 835 -20.43 -4.03 -18.87
N ARG A 836 -21.77 -3.96 -18.94
CA ARG A 836 -22.66 -4.83 -18.15
C ARG A 836 -22.72 -6.25 -18.68
N THR A 837 -22.59 -6.42 -20.00
CA THR A 837 -22.76 -7.72 -20.66
C THR A 837 -21.45 -8.45 -20.90
N ARG A 838 -20.32 -7.73 -20.93
CA ARG A 838 -19.00 -8.28 -21.25
C ARG A 838 -17.93 -7.72 -20.32
N ASP A 839 -17.14 -8.64 -19.78
CA ASP A 839 -15.88 -8.30 -19.13
C ASP A 839 -14.75 -8.26 -20.15
N VAL A 840 -13.84 -7.30 -20.02
CA VAL A 840 -12.63 -7.21 -20.86
C VAL A 840 -11.42 -7.39 -19.95
N ASP A 841 -10.51 -8.28 -20.33
CA ASP A 841 -9.23 -8.42 -19.65
C ASP A 841 -8.44 -7.12 -19.80
N ILE A 842 -8.14 -6.47 -18.68
CA ILE A 842 -7.50 -5.15 -18.69
C ILE A 842 -6.05 -5.19 -19.17
N LEU A 843 -5.37 -6.34 -19.00
CA LEU A 843 -3.97 -6.51 -19.37
C LEU A 843 -3.84 -6.99 -20.81
N LYS A 844 -4.60 -8.03 -21.17
CA LYS A 844 -4.58 -8.64 -22.50
C LYS A 844 -5.44 -7.91 -23.51
N LYS A 845 -6.39 -7.08 -23.07
CA LYS A 845 -7.34 -6.36 -23.93
C LYS A 845 -8.18 -7.27 -24.80
N ILE A 846 -8.71 -8.33 -24.20
CA ILE A 846 -9.57 -9.31 -24.86
C ILE A 846 -10.88 -9.44 -24.09
N PRO A 847 -12.04 -9.53 -24.77
CA PRO A 847 -13.28 -9.89 -24.12
C PRO A 847 -13.15 -11.26 -23.45
N LEU A 848 -13.52 -11.33 -22.17
CA LEU A 848 -13.67 -12.58 -21.44
C LEU A 848 -15.01 -13.20 -21.85
N ARG A 849 -15.03 -14.53 -22.05
CA ARG A 849 -16.28 -15.22 -22.37
C ARG A 849 -17.24 -15.07 -21.19
N ALA A 850 -18.43 -14.53 -21.45
CA ALA A 850 -19.51 -14.60 -20.49
C ALA A 850 -19.81 -16.08 -20.24
N VAL A 851 -19.59 -16.56 -19.03
CA VAL A 851 -20.12 -17.87 -18.63
C VAL A 851 -21.60 -17.65 -18.37
N VAL A 852 -22.40 -17.76 -19.42
CA VAL A 852 -23.85 -17.84 -19.29
C VAL A 852 -24.12 -19.01 -18.35
N ALA A 853 -24.73 -18.74 -17.19
CA ALA A 853 -25.34 -19.78 -16.40
C ALA A 853 -26.44 -20.38 -17.28
N ASP A 854 -26.24 -21.64 -17.68
CA ASP A 854 -27.16 -22.35 -18.55
C ASP A 854 -28.49 -22.54 -17.80
N ILE A 855 -29.40 -21.60 -17.97
CA ILE A 855 -30.79 -21.73 -17.51
C ILE A 855 -31.50 -22.52 -18.61
N GLY A 856 -31.55 -23.83 -18.40
CA GLY A 856 -32.43 -24.82 -19.01
C GLY A 856 -33.00 -24.53 -20.41
N SER A 857 -32.54 -25.30 -21.40
CA SER A 857 -33.48 -25.84 -22.40
C SER A 857 -33.09 -27.26 -22.76
N GLY A 858 -34.01 -28.20 -22.48
CA GLY A 858 -33.93 -29.55 -22.98
C GLY A 858 -34.24 -29.60 -24.47
N ALA A 859 -33.55 -30.51 -25.16
CA ALA A 859 -33.88 -31.12 -26.45
C ALA A 859 -33.92 -30.21 -27.69
N ASN A 860 -32.93 -30.34 -28.60
CA ASN A 860 -32.97 -31.36 -29.65
C ASN A 860 -31.72 -31.30 -30.56
N ASN A 861 -31.26 -32.49 -30.96
CA ASN A 861 -30.22 -32.74 -31.96
C ASN A 861 -30.56 -32.13 -33.32
N THR A 862 -29.59 -31.52 -34.01
CA THR A 862 -28.94 -32.06 -35.24
C THR A 862 -27.97 -31.04 -35.89
N SER A 863 -27.02 -31.60 -36.66
CA SER A 863 -26.11 -31.00 -37.66
C SER A 863 -24.77 -30.35 -37.24
N THR A 864 -23.74 -31.21 -37.19
CA THR A 864 -22.51 -31.19 -38.01
C THR A 864 -21.81 -29.85 -38.33
N ALA A 865 -20.64 -29.61 -37.72
CA ALA A 865 -19.42 -29.14 -38.41
C ALA A 865 -18.17 -29.33 -37.52
N THR A 866 -17.28 -30.21 -38.01
CA THR A 866 -15.88 -30.50 -37.69
C THR A 866 -15.09 -29.54 -36.79
N SER A 867 -14.73 -30.00 -35.60
CA SER A 867 -13.61 -29.51 -34.79
C SER A 867 -12.52 -30.60 -34.71
N THR A 868 -11.34 -30.30 -35.24
CA THR A 868 -10.12 -31.10 -35.05
C THR A 868 -9.67 -31.02 -33.60
N ALA A 869 -9.58 -32.19 -32.98
CA ALA A 869 -9.22 -32.41 -31.58
C ALA A 869 -7.74 -32.10 -31.29
N THR A 870 -7.50 -31.30 -30.26
CA THR A 870 -6.28 -31.38 -29.44
C THR A 870 -6.68 -31.95 -28.07
N ASN A 871 -6.05 -33.06 -27.71
CA ASN A 871 -6.23 -33.80 -26.46
C ASN A 871 -5.73 -32.97 -25.27
N ASP A 872 -6.63 -32.46 -24.45
CA ASP A 872 -6.36 -32.06 -23.06
C ASP A 872 -7.40 -32.75 -22.15
N ASN A 873 -7.21 -34.05 -21.94
CA ASN A 873 -8.02 -34.85 -21.01
C ASN A 873 -7.49 -34.68 -19.58
N ASN A 874 -7.95 -33.63 -18.90
CA ASN A 874 -8.36 -33.63 -17.48
C ASN A 874 -8.60 -32.20 -17.00
N LYS A 875 -9.87 -31.76 -16.98
CA LYS A 875 -10.40 -30.78 -16.01
C LYS A 875 -11.93 -30.70 -16.13
N THR A 876 -12.58 -31.36 -15.19
CA THR A 876 -13.97 -31.13 -14.80
C THR A 876 -14.23 -29.63 -14.56
N GLY A 877 -15.17 -29.02 -15.29
CA GLY A 877 -16.06 -27.95 -14.83
C GLY A 877 -15.52 -26.69 -14.13
N ALA A 878 -14.23 -26.37 -14.21
CA ALA A 878 -13.69 -25.16 -13.57
C ALA A 878 -13.97 -23.93 -14.44
N GLY A 879 -15.03 -23.18 -14.11
CA GLY A 879 -15.22 -21.83 -14.65
C GLY A 879 -13.94 -21.01 -14.51
N GLN A 880 -13.64 -20.20 -15.53
CA GLN A 880 -12.42 -19.40 -15.59
C GLN A 880 -12.30 -18.53 -14.33
N ARG A 881 -11.32 -18.82 -13.47
CA ARG A 881 -11.01 -17.97 -12.31
C ARG A 881 -10.52 -16.62 -12.84
N ILE A 882 -10.94 -15.54 -12.21
CA ILE A 882 -10.54 -14.17 -12.57
C ILE A 882 -9.98 -13.47 -11.33
N ARG A 883 -9.10 -12.50 -11.58
CA ARG A 883 -8.61 -11.56 -10.57
C ARG A 883 -9.20 -10.18 -10.83
N ARG A 884 -9.65 -9.50 -9.78
CA ARG A 884 -10.16 -8.13 -9.81
C ARG A 884 -9.16 -7.18 -9.15
N CYS A 885 -8.96 -6.02 -9.76
CA CYS A 885 -8.16 -4.98 -9.17
C CYS A 885 -8.94 -4.31 -8.04
N ILE A 886 -8.35 -4.23 -6.85
CA ILE A 886 -8.98 -3.64 -5.67
C ILE A 886 -9.23 -2.14 -5.79
N ARG A 887 -8.58 -1.45 -6.76
CA ARG A 887 -8.65 0.01 -6.93
C ARG A 887 -9.56 0.43 -8.08
N CYS A 888 -9.39 -0.13 -9.26
CA CYS A 888 -10.15 0.27 -10.45
C CYS A 888 -11.28 -0.69 -10.83
N CYS A 889 -11.46 -1.79 -10.09
CA CYS A 889 -12.47 -2.82 -10.31
C CYS A 889 -12.37 -3.58 -11.65
N GLU A 890 -11.33 -3.31 -12.45
CA GLU A 890 -11.05 -4.04 -13.69
C GLU A 890 -10.59 -5.47 -13.43
N VAL A 891 -10.76 -6.35 -14.41
CA VAL A 891 -10.51 -7.78 -14.26
C VAL A 891 -9.41 -8.28 -15.19
N SER A 892 -8.78 -9.39 -14.79
CA SER A 892 -7.83 -10.12 -15.61
C SER A 892 -8.06 -11.63 -15.45
N SER A 893 -7.86 -12.36 -16.54
CA SER A 893 -7.94 -13.83 -16.61
C SER A 893 -6.67 -14.54 -16.13
N ASP A 894 -5.59 -13.80 -15.87
CA ASP A 894 -4.30 -14.37 -15.48
C ASP A 894 -4.28 -14.73 -13.99
N THR A 895 -4.65 -15.97 -13.69
CA THR A 895 -4.63 -16.49 -12.30
C THR A 895 -3.43 -17.34 -11.98
N HIS A 896 -2.45 -17.43 -12.88
CA HIS A 896 -1.23 -18.19 -12.68
C HIS A 896 -0.03 -17.39 -13.17
N PRO A 897 1.15 -17.53 -12.55
CA PRO A 897 2.38 -16.99 -13.11
C PRO A 897 2.62 -17.55 -14.53
N PRO A 898 3.20 -16.76 -15.44
CA PRO A 898 3.62 -17.24 -16.75
C PRO A 898 4.60 -18.41 -16.64
N ARG A 899 4.47 -19.38 -17.55
CA ARG A 899 5.19 -20.66 -17.48
C ARG A 899 6.65 -20.56 -17.90
N SER A 900 6.98 -19.66 -18.83
CA SER A 900 8.34 -19.47 -19.32
C SER A 900 9.07 -18.37 -18.54
N LEU A 901 10.36 -18.59 -18.23
CA LEU A 901 11.19 -17.60 -17.53
C LEU A 901 11.25 -16.24 -18.26
N PRO A 902 11.41 -16.17 -19.60
CA PRO A 902 11.42 -14.89 -20.31
C PRO A 902 10.07 -14.15 -20.23
N ALA A 903 8.94 -14.87 -20.29
CA ALA A 903 7.62 -14.25 -20.12
C ALA A 903 7.42 -13.77 -18.68
N PHE A 904 7.88 -14.55 -17.69
CA PHE A 904 7.88 -14.14 -16.29
C PHE A 904 8.69 -12.88 -16.07
N GLN A 905 9.90 -12.79 -16.60
CA GLN A 905 10.75 -11.60 -16.50
C GLN A 905 10.09 -10.38 -17.16
N MET A 906 9.47 -10.55 -18.33
CA MET A 906 8.74 -9.48 -19.01
C MET A 906 7.55 -8.98 -18.16
N ILE A 907 6.70 -9.89 -17.68
CA ILE A 907 5.50 -9.54 -16.88
C ILE A 907 5.90 -8.96 -15.51
N ALA A 908 6.98 -9.45 -14.91
CA ALA A 908 7.55 -8.90 -13.68
C ALA A 908 8.08 -7.48 -13.89
N ARG A 909 8.82 -7.21 -14.98
CA ARG A 909 9.31 -5.86 -15.34
C ARG A 909 8.17 -4.89 -15.64
N LEU A 910 7.07 -5.39 -16.21
CA LEU A 910 5.84 -4.62 -16.41
C LEU A 910 5.09 -4.34 -15.09
N GLY A 911 5.43 -5.02 -14.00
CA GLY A 911 4.75 -4.91 -12.70
C GLY A 911 3.39 -5.62 -12.63
N LEU A 912 3.01 -6.40 -13.64
CA LEU A 912 1.64 -6.90 -13.82
C LEU A 912 1.34 -8.22 -13.10
N LEU A 913 2.35 -8.80 -12.44
CA LEU A 913 2.18 -10.03 -11.66
C LEU A 913 1.22 -9.80 -10.49
N ARG A 914 1.41 -8.73 -9.72
CA ARG A 914 0.71 -8.45 -8.47
C ARG A 914 -0.24 -7.25 -8.53
N SER A 915 -0.07 -6.37 -9.51
CA SER A 915 -0.88 -5.16 -9.65
C SER A 915 -1.44 -4.98 -11.07
N CYS A 916 -2.53 -4.23 -11.14
CA CYS A 916 -3.17 -3.77 -12.36
C CYS A 916 -2.37 -2.63 -13.01
N ILE A 917 -2.73 -2.22 -14.23
CA ILE A 917 -2.13 -1.05 -14.91
C ILE A 917 -2.30 0.25 -14.11
N CYS A 918 -3.30 0.33 -13.23
CA CYS A 918 -3.45 1.45 -12.29
C CYS A 918 -2.59 1.29 -11.03
N GLY A 919 -1.75 0.26 -10.91
CA GLY A 919 -0.95 0.00 -9.72
C GLY A 919 -1.71 -0.52 -8.49
N GLY A 920 -3.04 -0.66 -8.56
CA GLY A 920 -3.82 -1.31 -7.52
C GLY A 920 -3.60 -2.82 -7.52
N MET A 921 -3.58 -3.45 -6.35
CA MET A 921 -3.30 -4.87 -6.21
C MET A 921 -4.43 -5.76 -6.75
N TRP A 922 -4.10 -7.00 -7.08
CA TRP A 922 -5.09 -8.00 -7.47
C TRP A 922 -5.68 -8.73 -6.26
N ALA A 923 -6.96 -9.09 -6.35
CA ALA A 923 -7.63 -10.08 -5.51
C ALA A 923 -8.28 -11.14 -6.41
N LEU A 924 -8.21 -12.42 -6.03
CA LEU A 924 -8.95 -13.48 -6.69
C LEU A 924 -10.42 -13.42 -6.29
N GLU A 925 -11.33 -13.56 -7.24
CA GLU A 925 -12.74 -13.71 -6.93
C GLU A 925 -13.05 -15.16 -6.59
N ALA A 926 -13.51 -15.41 -5.36
CA ALA A 926 -14.09 -16.69 -5.00
C ALA A 926 -15.46 -16.80 -5.68
N ARG A 927 -15.68 -17.84 -6.47
CA ARG A 927 -16.98 -18.09 -7.09
C ARG A 927 -17.90 -18.65 -6.00
N SER A 928 -18.83 -17.86 -5.50
CA SER A 928 -19.91 -18.38 -4.65
C SER A 928 -20.71 -19.41 -5.45
N PRO A 929 -20.85 -20.65 -4.97
CA PRO A 929 -21.75 -21.60 -5.60
C PRO A 929 -23.19 -21.18 -5.27
N ALA A 930 -23.84 -20.53 -6.25
CA ALA A 930 -25.28 -20.26 -6.37
C ALA A 930 -26.00 -19.53 -5.22
N GLY A 931 -26.68 -18.43 -5.59
CA GLY A 931 -28.05 -18.19 -5.14
C GLY A 931 -28.27 -17.28 -3.94
N GLN A 932 -27.91 -16.00 -4.04
CA GLN A 932 -28.72 -14.91 -3.48
C GLN A 932 -28.72 -13.77 -4.50
N LEU A 933 -29.84 -13.62 -5.21
CA LEU A 933 -30.20 -12.36 -5.82
C LEU A 933 -30.26 -11.35 -4.67
N ASP A 934 -29.43 -10.32 -4.72
CA ASP A 934 -29.65 -9.08 -3.97
C ASP A 934 -31.02 -8.53 -4.37
N GLY A 935 -32.04 -8.93 -3.61
CA GLY A 935 -33.37 -8.34 -3.65
C GLY A 935 -33.32 -6.99 -2.98
N SER A 936 -32.78 -5.98 -3.68
CA SER A 936 -33.11 -4.59 -3.37
C SER A 936 -34.47 -4.28 -4.00
N PRO A 937 -35.47 -3.82 -3.22
CA PRO A 937 -36.78 -3.50 -3.78
C PRO A 937 -36.64 -2.27 -4.68
N ALA A 938 -37.20 -2.36 -5.89
CA ALA A 938 -37.37 -1.20 -6.76
C ALA A 938 -38.17 -0.11 -6.02
N PRO A 939 -37.78 1.17 -6.11
CA PRO A 939 -38.58 2.24 -5.54
C PRO A 939 -39.91 2.32 -6.31
N GLY A 940 -41.00 2.12 -5.56
CA GLY A 940 -42.36 2.18 -6.10
C GLY A 940 -42.63 3.50 -6.79
N SER A 941 -43.09 3.41 -8.03
CA SER A 941 -43.65 4.53 -8.79
C SER A 941 -44.98 4.96 -8.16
N GLY A 942 -44.92 5.88 -7.21
CA GLY A 942 -46.08 6.61 -6.70
C GLY A 942 -46.38 7.85 -7.57
N LEU A 943 -47.10 7.66 -8.67
CA LEU A 943 -47.74 8.75 -9.42
C LEU A 943 -49.21 8.36 -9.63
N GLN A 944 -50.02 8.62 -8.61
CA GLN A 944 -51.47 8.73 -8.74
C GLN A 944 -51.75 9.88 -9.71
N THR A 945 -52.19 9.54 -10.92
CA THR A 945 -52.74 10.52 -11.85
C THR A 945 -54.26 10.39 -11.78
N GLU A 946 -54.90 11.34 -11.10
CA GLU A 946 -56.34 11.55 -11.17
C GLU A 946 -56.72 11.92 -12.62
N LEU A 947 -57.45 11.04 -13.30
CA LEU A 947 -58.13 11.35 -14.55
C LEU A 947 -59.63 11.43 -14.29
N ARG A 948 -60.10 12.66 -14.08
CA ARG A 948 -61.52 13.04 -14.11
C ARG A 948 -62.08 12.80 -15.52
N THR A 949 -63.08 11.94 -15.62
CA THR A 949 -64.00 11.86 -16.76
C THR A 949 -65.20 12.77 -16.48
N PRO A 950 -65.60 13.67 -17.41
CA PRO A 950 -66.94 14.24 -17.39
C PRO A 950 -67.85 13.43 -18.32
N GLY A 951 -68.92 12.88 -17.77
CA GLY A 951 -70.04 12.34 -18.54
C GLY A 951 -71.15 13.37 -18.68
N LEU A 952 -71.77 13.43 -19.87
CA LEU A 952 -73.18 13.78 -20.15
C LEU A 952 -73.37 13.61 -21.69
N ILE A 953 -73.98 12.52 -22.17
CA ILE A 953 -75.42 12.24 -22.37
C ILE A 953 -75.99 12.83 -23.68
N GLN A 954 -76.80 11.98 -24.35
CA GLN A 954 -77.69 12.18 -25.52
C GLN A 954 -76.98 12.25 -26.88
N GLY A 955 -77.45 11.58 -27.94
CA GLY A 955 -78.64 10.79 -28.18
C GLY A 955 -78.67 10.39 -29.67
N SER A 956 -79.57 9.45 -30.00
CA SER A 956 -79.86 8.80 -31.31
C SER A 956 -78.79 7.89 -31.89
#